data_AF-A0A2U1SR12-F1
#
_entry.id   AF-A0A2U1SR12-F1
#
_cell.length_a   1.000
_cell.length_b   1.000
_cell.length_c   1.000
_cell.angle_alpha   90.00
_cell.angle_beta   90.00
_cell.angle_gamma   90.00
#
_symmetry.space_group_name_H-M   'P 1'
#
loop_
_entity.id
_entity.type
_entity.pdbx_description
1 polymer ?
#
loop_
_entity_poly.entity_id
_entity_poly.type
_entity_poly.pdbx_seq_one_letter_code
_entity_poly.pdbx_strand_id
1 'polypeptide(L)'
;MPKIVDCVIGFNEIDMLMLRVAELTNVVDSFVVVESCKTHTGADKPILLADAVSELRGAGYDIVHYVIDDMPGAFGNAPELGWIVENLQRNCILRPLSTMGLGDDAIIIVSDIDEIPRPECVAELPALLDNPRNIAIFEMAMKKYFVNNNSNCHYNNTPWLGSVACRYGLLKFIMPQGARMGDPISPRGACINLGYDRELYSYERRVPNGGWHFSSMGGMEALALKMQSIVERTRANTEAVAKPTRFGKHNHHSFREANADVVSKFLVEHTPELTHVRAPTLKDVAELDIPDALKKSPRQFDFLFYFADAIDDATSAVDELPPIEQLPFPGSLRNYAPNAVERLRSHMNLAGKNVLLVGYSEAQAQSLMAQENIGSAKRLALWEDHIDAYGSGFPVIIGDICGKTSFDDDTFDAVVFMSVWEHLYDIESACRESARITKNGGLVFSEFGPLWTGATGHHLYLDGGNPALDFTLRQLPSHMHLLYDRETIARYLSDHRGIHSDHAGRAVEFIFDSDNINRAPASAYFDAVRDLRPIATENYVSPVRPDILRHLRARWPQYDRFEIDGGAWLFAVDKTGESMGRTDAAASGTSIDAARAGEAIATLPVTRETGDRKMNENTYDLKPVRTLHTLEADRWLGRPGCAFWCEWDHQGETPRSFAWIVEDLERQNWRRFIAPGSTVVDVGGHSGDTAVPMGLFAYDREGDRRGKVIVVEPNPEVLKVMTINLAMNPHIADFKIMPCAITERDVDEIELSDHGNAHCNGGVIENTHYSDECTGKIAAASVNRYKARGVTLPTLLRECGVEDFSTVSFIKTDCEGYDKDILRGSAEFIRAYQPNLFVEWFAWFSPEDDADLFQAVDEIGYVAYDPTTLAPARLDHRISDILCLPKGRAPSP
;
A
#
# COMPACT_ATOMS: atom_id res chain seq x y z
N MET A 1 6.23 -17.24 -37.69
CA MET A 1 5.52 -16.34 -36.75
C MET A 1 5.03 -17.19 -35.59
N PRO A 2 4.96 -16.66 -34.36
CA PRO A 2 4.43 -17.41 -33.23
C PRO A 2 2.99 -17.82 -33.51
N LYS A 3 2.60 -19.03 -33.09
CA LYS A 3 1.21 -19.46 -33.18
C LYS A 3 0.34 -18.61 -32.28
N ILE A 4 -0.84 -18.21 -32.75
CA ILE A 4 -1.84 -17.46 -31.97
C ILE A 4 -3.03 -18.38 -31.72
N VAL A 5 -3.34 -18.62 -30.44
CA VAL A 5 -4.45 -19.47 -30.01
C VAL A 5 -5.46 -18.64 -29.24
N ASP A 6 -6.70 -18.65 -29.71
CA ASP A 6 -7.81 -17.94 -29.10
C ASP A 6 -8.55 -18.84 -28.11
N CYS A 7 -8.54 -18.48 -26.82
CA CYS A 7 -9.11 -19.30 -25.75
C CYS A 7 -10.26 -18.59 -25.05
N VAL A 8 -11.41 -19.27 -25.00
CA VAL A 8 -12.62 -18.76 -24.35
C VAL A 8 -13.20 -19.73 -23.33
N ILE A 9 -13.82 -19.18 -22.29
CA ILE A 9 -14.80 -19.92 -21.50
C ILE A 9 -16.19 -19.71 -22.09
N GLY A 10 -16.99 -20.78 -22.19
CA GLY A 10 -18.30 -20.74 -22.83
C GLY A 10 -19.43 -21.29 -21.94
N PHE A 11 -20.66 -20.79 -22.16
CA PHE A 11 -21.86 -21.25 -21.47
C PHE A 11 -22.99 -21.62 -22.44
N ASN A 12 -23.69 -20.65 -23.04
CA ASN A 12 -24.83 -20.88 -23.94
C ASN A 12 -24.85 -19.97 -25.17
N GLU A 13 -23.83 -19.14 -25.35
CA GLU A 13 -23.73 -18.12 -26.40
C GLU A 13 -23.24 -18.70 -27.74
N ILE A 14 -24.00 -19.65 -28.31
CA ILE A 14 -23.65 -20.34 -29.58
C ILE A 14 -23.41 -19.34 -30.73
N ASP A 15 -24.29 -18.36 -30.90
CA ASP A 15 -24.16 -17.36 -31.97
C ASP A 15 -22.88 -16.53 -31.82
N MET A 16 -22.45 -16.25 -30.57
CA MET A 16 -21.21 -15.51 -30.32
C MET A 16 -20.00 -16.36 -30.69
N LEU A 17 -20.03 -17.67 -30.42
CA LEU A 17 -18.97 -18.59 -30.87
C LEU A 17 -18.85 -18.60 -32.39
N MET A 18 -19.96 -18.72 -33.10
CA MET A 18 -19.98 -18.75 -34.58
C MET A 18 -19.43 -17.44 -35.16
N LEU A 19 -19.85 -16.29 -34.62
CA LEU A 19 -19.34 -14.99 -35.04
C LEU A 19 -17.86 -14.82 -34.73
N ARG A 20 -17.41 -15.22 -33.54
CA ARG A 20 -16.02 -15.13 -33.11
C ARG A 20 -15.10 -15.94 -34.03
N VAL A 21 -15.47 -17.17 -34.35
CA VAL A 21 -14.66 -18.02 -35.26
C VAL A 21 -14.62 -17.43 -36.66
N ALA A 22 -15.77 -16.97 -37.19
CA ALA A 22 -15.81 -16.33 -38.50
C ALA A 22 -14.94 -15.06 -38.57
N GLU A 23 -14.92 -14.24 -37.51
CA GLU A 23 -14.15 -13.00 -37.44
C GLU A 23 -12.65 -13.26 -37.33
N LEU A 24 -12.24 -14.19 -36.47
CA LEU A 24 -10.82 -14.37 -36.11
C LEU A 24 -10.08 -15.41 -36.95
N THR A 25 -10.77 -16.24 -37.74
CA THR A 25 -10.15 -17.39 -38.44
C THR A 25 -8.96 -17.04 -39.35
N ASN A 26 -8.84 -15.79 -39.79
CA ASN A 26 -7.74 -15.36 -40.66
C ASN A 26 -6.51 -14.86 -39.89
N VAL A 27 -6.61 -14.69 -38.57
CA VAL A 27 -5.57 -14.09 -37.71
C VAL A 27 -5.20 -14.95 -36.51
N VAL A 28 -5.89 -16.07 -36.29
CA VAL A 28 -5.55 -17.07 -35.27
C VAL A 28 -5.36 -18.45 -35.92
N ASP A 29 -4.48 -19.26 -35.34
CA ASP A 29 -4.16 -20.59 -35.84
C ASP A 29 -5.15 -21.66 -35.33
N SER A 30 -5.62 -21.49 -34.09
CA SER A 30 -6.49 -22.46 -33.42
C SER A 30 -7.41 -21.76 -32.40
N PHE A 31 -8.54 -22.40 -32.12
CA PHE A 31 -9.50 -21.98 -31.09
C PHE A 31 -9.56 -23.02 -29.96
N VAL A 32 -9.75 -22.55 -28.73
CA VAL A 32 -9.99 -23.39 -27.55
C VAL A 32 -11.26 -22.89 -26.85
N VAL A 33 -12.24 -23.76 -26.71
CA VAL A 33 -13.51 -23.50 -26.01
C VAL A 33 -13.57 -24.38 -24.78
N VAL A 34 -13.59 -23.77 -23.60
CA VAL A 34 -13.71 -24.46 -22.32
C VAL A 34 -15.13 -24.31 -21.77
N GLU A 35 -15.85 -25.42 -21.66
CA GLU A 35 -17.21 -25.47 -21.15
C GLU A 35 -17.29 -26.36 -19.91
N SER A 36 -18.07 -25.95 -18.90
CA SER A 36 -18.28 -26.72 -17.68
C SER A 36 -19.63 -27.44 -17.70
N CYS A 37 -19.69 -28.67 -17.15
CA CYS A 37 -20.95 -29.36 -16.84
C CYS A 37 -21.69 -28.76 -15.63
N LYS A 38 -21.12 -27.70 -15.02
CA LYS A 38 -21.69 -26.93 -13.92
C LYS A 38 -21.85 -25.46 -14.31
N THR A 39 -22.90 -24.80 -13.81
CA THR A 39 -23.02 -23.33 -13.81
C THR A 39 -21.99 -22.71 -12.85
N HIS A 40 -21.74 -21.40 -12.93
CA HIS A 40 -20.88 -20.72 -11.94
C HIS A 40 -21.48 -20.69 -10.54
N THR A 41 -22.79 -20.95 -10.42
CA THR A 41 -23.48 -21.19 -9.15
C THR A 41 -23.39 -22.65 -8.66
N GLY A 42 -22.68 -23.51 -9.38
CA GLY A 42 -22.43 -24.91 -9.01
C GLY A 42 -23.54 -25.91 -9.39
N ALA A 43 -24.61 -25.46 -10.07
CA ALA A 43 -25.70 -26.33 -10.50
C ALA A 43 -25.33 -27.16 -11.72
N ASP A 44 -25.91 -28.36 -11.86
CA ASP A 44 -25.72 -29.19 -13.05
C ASP A 44 -26.25 -28.50 -14.32
N LYS A 45 -25.45 -28.57 -15.39
CA LYS A 45 -25.75 -27.98 -16.69
C LYS A 45 -25.45 -28.97 -17.81
N PRO A 46 -26.34 -29.12 -18.82
CA PRO A 46 -25.99 -29.81 -20.04
C PRO A 46 -24.86 -29.10 -20.80
N ILE A 47 -24.11 -29.87 -21.59
CA ILE A 47 -23.13 -29.34 -22.52
C ILE A 47 -23.87 -28.80 -23.75
N LEU A 48 -23.72 -27.50 -24.02
CA LEU A 48 -24.51 -26.75 -24.99
C LEU A 48 -23.72 -26.38 -26.24
N LEU A 49 -22.38 -26.32 -26.17
CA LEU A 49 -21.55 -25.87 -27.30
C LEU A 49 -21.04 -27.02 -28.19
N ALA A 50 -21.27 -28.27 -27.81
CA ALA A 50 -20.72 -29.45 -28.48
C ALA A 50 -21.11 -29.53 -29.97
N ASP A 51 -22.38 -29.31 -30.29
CA ASP A 51 -22.90 -29.40 -31.66
C ASP A 51 -22.31 -28.28 -32.54
N ALA A 52 -22.27 -27.04 -32.02
CA ALA A 52 -21.69 -25.90 -32.72
C ALA A 52 -20.19 -26.08 -33.00
N VAL A 53 -19.43 -26.59 -32.02
CA VAL A 53 -18.01 -26.93 -32.22
C VAL A 53 -17.87 -28.03 -33.28
N SER A 54 -18.72 -29.05 -33.25
CA SER A 54 -18.70 -30.14 -34.23
C SER A 54 -18.94 -29.62 -35.65
N GLU A 55 -19.91 -28.71 -35.81
CA GLU A 55 -20.20 -28.03 -37.08
C GLU A 55 -18.97 -27.23 -37.57
N LEU A 56 -18.36 -26.44 -36.69
CA LEU A 56 -17.16 -25.65 -37.01
C LEU A 56 -15.97 -26.54 -37.41
N ARG A 57 -15.75 -27.67 -36.71
CA ARG A 57 -14.75 -28.67 -37.12
C ARG A 57 -15.06 -29.26 -38.48
N GLY A 58 -16.33 -29.59 -38.75
CA GLY A 58 -16.79 -30.08 -40.05
C GLY A 58 -16.58 -29.06 -41.17
N ALA A 59 -16.65 -27.77 -40.85
CA ALA A 59 -16.33 -26.66 -41.76
C ALA A 59 -14.82 -26.42 -41.94
N GLY A 60 -13.96 -27.15 -41.22
CA GLY A 60 -12.50 -27.12 -41.39
C GLY A 60 -11.74 -26.20 -40.43
N TYR A 61 -12.40 -25.63 -39.41
CA TYR A 61 -11.73 -24.81 -38.40
C TYR A 61 -10.99 -25.67 -37.37
N ASP A 62 -9.78 -25.27 -36.98
CA ASP A 62 -9.02 -25.91 -35.90
C ASP A 62 -9.54 -25.41 -34.55
N ILE A 63 -10.42 -26.19 -33.92
CA ILE A 63 -11.09 -25.84 -32.66
C ILE A 63 -11.09 -27.01 -31.68
N VAL A 64 -10.65 -26.74 -30.45
CA VAL A 64 -10.63 -27.68 -29.33
C VAL A 64 -11.76 -27.34 -28.37
N HIS A 65 -12.72 -28.24 -28.20
CA HIS A 65 -13.70 -28.16 -27.12
C HIS A 65 -13.26 -29.04 -25.97
N TYR A 66 -13.06 -28.42 -24.82
CA TYR A 66 -12.69 -29.07 -23.58
C TYR A 66 -13.85 -28.94 -22.60
N VAL A 67 -14.43 -30.09 -22.24
CA VAL A 67 -15.50 -30.16 -21.25
C VAL A 67 -14.90 -30.46 -19.89
N ILE A 68 -15.22 -29.62 -18.90
CA ILE A 68 -14.89 -29.85 -17.50
C ILE A 68 -16.04 -30.64 -16.88
N ASP A 69 -15.81 -31.93 -16.63
CA ASP A 69 -16.76 -32.87 -16.03
C ASP A 69 -16.37 -33.30 -14.60
N ASP A 70 -15.23 -32.79 -14.14
CA ASP A 70 -14.57 -33.09 -12.86
C ASP A 70 -14.69 -31.95 -11.85
N MET A 71 -15.60 -30.98 -12.08
CA MET A 71 -15.87 -29.91 -11.13
C MET A 71 -16.40 -30.52 -9.81
N PRO A 72 -15.75 -30.26 -8.66
CA PRO A 72 -16.20 -30.78 -7.36
C PRO A 72 -17.68 -30.48 -7.08
N GLY A 73 -18.47 -31.52 -6.81
CA GLY A 73 -19.92 -31.40 -6.59
C GLY A 73 -20.30 -30.54 -5.37
N ALA A 74 -19.37 -30.38 -4.42
CA ALA A 74 -19.54 -29.57 -3.22
C ALA A 74 -19.85 -28.08 -3.49
N PHE A 75 -19.43 -27.56 -4.65
CA PHE A 75 -19.71 -26.17 -5.04
C PHE A 75 -21.20 -25.88 -5.26
N GLY A 76 -22.03 -26.90 -5.50
CA GLY A 76 -23.47 -26.74 -5.71
C GLY A 76 -24.28 -26.37 -4.45
N ASN A 77 -23.72 -26.59 -3.25
CA ASN A 77 -24.38 -26.31 -1.97
C ASN A 77 -23.84 -25.05 -1.27
N ALA A 78 -22.90 -24.34 -1.90
CA ALA A 78 -22.20 -23.19 -1.34
C ALA A 78 -22.11 -22.07 -2.39
N PRO A 79 -23.24 -21.36 -2.66
CA PRO A 79 -23.35 -20.31 -3.69
C PRO A 79 -22.29 -19.20 -3.56
N GLU A 80 -21.80 -18.99 -2.36
CA GLU A 80 -20.75 -18.04 -2.00
C GLU A 80 -19.38 -18.39 -2.64
N LEU A 81 -19.17 -19.64 -3.04
CA LEU A 81 -17.95 -20.11 -3.74
C LEU A 81 -17.99 -19.86 -5.25
N GLY A 82 -19.05 -19.27 -5.82
CA GLY A 82 -19.23 -19.25 -7.28
C GLY A 82 -18.10 -18.59 -8.07
N TRP A 83 -17.40 -17.59 -7.50
CA TRP A 83 -16.23 -16.96 -8.14
C TRP A 83 -15.06 -17.93 -8.32
N ILE A 84 -14.96 -18.95 -7.46
CA ILE A 84 -13.96 -20.01 -7.56
C ILE A 84 -14.28 -20.91 -8.76
N VAL A 85 -15.56 -21.18 -9.01
CA VAL A 85 -16.03 -22.01 -10.13
C VAL A 85 -15.71 -21.34 -11.46
N GLU A 86 -15.98 -20.03 -11.59
CA GLU A 86 -15.62 -19.25 -12.78
C GLU A 86 -14.09 -19.21 -12.99
N ASN A 87 -13.32 -18.89 -11.95
CA ASN A 87 -11.86 -18.83 -12.01
C ASN A 87 -11.24 -20.18 -12.38
N LEU A 88 -11.78 -21.27 -11.83
CA LEU A 88 -11.37 -22.62 -12.16
C LEU A 88 -11.66 -22.96 -13.62
N GLN A 89 -12.87 -22.64 -14.11
CA GLN A 89 -13.21 -22.81 -15.52
C GLN A 89 -12.24 -22.05 -16.43
N ARG A 90 -11.88 -20.81 -16.08
CA ARG A 90 -10.90 -20.02 -16.86
C ARG A 90 -9.50 -20.63 -16.79
N ASN A 91 -9.05 -21.04 -15.61
CA ASN A 91 -7.73 -21.67 -15.46
C ASN A 91 -7.62 -23.01 -16.19
N CYS A 92 -8.73 -23.73 -16.36
CA CYS A 92 -8.79 -24.95 -17.16
C CYS A 92 -8.44 -24.76 -18.64
N ILE A 93 -8.33 -23.53 -19.16
CA ILE A 93 -7.75 -23.24 -20.50
C ILE A 93 -6.37 -23.88 -20.67
N LEU A 94 -5.55 -23.97 -19.61
CA LEU A 94 -4.23 -24.61 -19.70
C LEU A 94 -4.28 -26.11 -20.02
N ARG A 95 -5.38 -26.80 -19.68
CA ARG A 95 -5.51 -28.25 -19.90
C ARG A 95 -5.48 -28.62 -21.39
N PRO A 96 -6.37 -28.09 -22.26
CA PRO A 96 -6.28 -28.34 -23.70
C PRO A 96 -5.01 -27.75 -24.32
N LEU A 97 -4.53 -26.57 -23.87
CA LEU A 97 -3.28 -26.00 -24.41
C LEU A 97 -2.08 -26.92 -24.20
N SER A 98 -2.02 -27.63 -23.07
CA SER A 98 -0.90 -28.53 -22.74
C SER A 98 -0.77 -29.74 -23.68
N THR A 99 -1.82 -30.07 -24.43
CA THR A 99 -1.83 -31.21 -25.36
C THR A 99 -1.69 -30.78 -26.83
N MET A 100 -1.72 -29.47 -27.12
CA MET A 100 -1.63 -28.91 -28.48
C MET A 100 -0.20 -28.82 -29.04
N GLY A 101 0.83 -29.17 -28.25
CA GLY A 101 2.22 -29.14 -28.68
C GLY A 101 2.73 -27.71 -28.99
N LEU A 102 2.26 -26.72 -28.21
CA LEU A 102 2.61 -25.32 -28.38
C LEU A 102 3.99 -25.01 -27.78
N GLY A 103 4.76 -24.16 -28.46
CA GLY A 103 5.97 -23.56 -27.90
C GLY A 103 5.65 -22.47 -26.89
N ASP A 104 6.60 -22.14 -26.01
CA ASP A 104 6.44 -21.09 -25.00
C ASP A 104 6.28 -19.70 -25.61
N ASP A 105 6.68 -19.53 -26.86
CA ASP A 105 6.50 -18.33 -27.67
C ASP A 105 5.11 -18.24 -28.31
N ALA A 106 4.26 -19.29 -28.25
CA ALA A 106 2.88 -19.18 -28.71
C ALA A 106 2.16 -18.05 -27.96
N ILE A 107 1.29 -17.32 -28.64
CA ILE A 107 0.50 -16.24 -28.07
C ILE A 107 -0.89 -16.79 -27.75
N ILE A 108 -1.31 -16.62 -26.51
CA ILE A 108 -2.60 -17.10 -26.04
C ILE A 108 -3.47 -15.89 -25.73
N ILE A 109 -4.64 -15.83 -26.37
CA ILE A 109 -5.70 -14.88 -26.01
C ILE A 109 -6.58 -15.57 -24.97
N VAL A 110 -6.82 -14.91 -23.85
CA VAL A 110 -7.73 -15.36 -22.78
C VAL A 110 -8.89 -14.38 -22.73
N SER A 111 -10.10 -14.89 -22.92
CA SER A 111 -11.29 -14.07 -23.15
C SER A 111 -12.57 -14.78 -22.66
N ASP A 112 -13.63 -14.03 -22.38
CA ASP A 112 -14.97 -14.62 -22.37
C ASP A 112 -15.51 -14.74 -23.81
N ILE A 113 -16.45 -15.65 -24.04
CA ILE A 113 -16.94 -15.97 -25.40
C ILE A 113 -17.62 -14.79 -26.10
N ASP A 114 -18.21 -13.88 -25.34
CA ASP A 114 -18.91 -12.67 -25.81
C ASP A 114 -17.98 -11.46 -25.98
N GLU A 115 -16.67 -11.61 -25.77
CA GLU A 115 -15.64 -10.57 -25.88
C GLU A 115 -14.79 -10.76 -27.14
N ILE A 116 -15.25 -10.32 -28.32
CA ILE A 116 -14.61 -10.59 -29.62
C ILE A 116 -13.53 -9.53 -29.94
N PRO A 117 -12.23 -9.90 -30.01
CA PRO A 117 -11.17 -9.00 -30.47
C PRO A 117 -11.29 -8.63 -31.94
N ARG A 118 -10.76 -7.47 -32.32
CA ARG A 118 -10.62 -7.08 -33.73
C ARG A 118 -9.49 -7.86 -34.41
N PRO A 119 -9.67 -8.37 -35.64
CA PRO A 119 -8.62 -9.09 -36.35
C PRO A 119 -7.33 -8.28 -36.54
N GLU A 120 -7.46 -7.00 -36.85
CA GLU A 120 -6.32 -6.09 -37.01
C GLU A 120 -5.49 -5.95 -35.72
N CYS A 121 -6.13 -5.94 -34.56
CA CYS A 121 -5.46 -5.86 -33.27
C CYS A 121 -4.79 -7.19 -32.88
N VAL A 122 -5.41 -8.32 -33.23
CA VAL A 122 -4.82 -9.65 -33.04
C VAL A 122 -3.56 -9.81 -33.90
N ALA A 123 -3.57 -9.30 -35.13
CA ALA A 123 -2.41 -9.34 -36.02
C ALA A 123 -1.20 -8.56 -35.47
N GLU A 124 -1.40 -7.59 -34.58
CA GLU A 124 -0.33 -6.80 -33.94
C GLU A 124 0.29 -7.49 -32.71
N LEU A 125 -0.34 -8.55 -32.17
CA LEU A 125 0.11 -9.21 -30.94
C LEU A 125 1.58 -9.66 -30.97
N PRO A 126 2.14 -10.20 -32.06
CA PRO A 126 3.56 -10.55 -32.11
C PRO A 126 4.50 -9.37 -31.83
N ALA A 127 4.12 -8.16 -32.23
CA ALA A 127 4.90 -6.95 -31.99
C ALA A 127 4.66 -6.38 -30.58
N LEU A 128 3.41 -6.41 -30.10
CA LEU A 128 3.06 -5.96 -28.74
C LEU A 128 3.66 -6.87 -27.65
N LEU A 129 3.84 -8.15 -27.96
CA LEU A 129 4.40 -9.18 -27.09
C LEU A 129 5.84 -9.53 -27.47
N ASP A 130 6.62 -8.53 -27.90
CA ASP A 130 8.04 -8.64 -28.22
C ASP A 130 8.87 -9.16 -27.03
N ASN A 131 8.51 -8.74 -25.82
CA ASN A 131 9.05 -9.27 -24.57
C ASN A 131 8.13 -10.39 -24.03
N PRO A 132 8.68 -11.56 -23.66
CA PRO A 132 7.89 -12.69 -23.17
C PRO A 132 7.15 -12.43 -21.85
N ARG A 133 7.49 -11.36 -21.12
CA ARG A 133 6.78 -10.92 -19.92
C ARG A 133 5.59 -9.99 -20.21
N ASN A 134 5.44 -9.52 -21.44
CA ASN A 134 4.40 -8.57 -21.75
C ASN A 134 3.00 -9.21 -21.71
N ILE A 135 2.01 -8.40 -21.39
CA ILE A 135 0.59 -8.72 -21.48
C ILE A 135 -0.09 -7.62 -22.31
N ALA A 136 -0.77 -8.01 -23.38
CA ALA A 136 -1.62 -7.14 -24.16
C ALA A 136 -3.05 -7.16 -23.59
N ILE A 137 -3.66 -5.98 -23.47
CA ILE A 137 -4.97 -5.79 -22.83
C ILE A 137 -5.87 -5.06 -23.83
N PHE A 138 -6.97 -5.69 -24.22
CA PHE A 138 -7.85 -5.18 -25.26
C PHE A 138 -8.90 -4.24 -24.68
N GLU A 139 -8.99 -3.03 -25.20
CA GLU A 139 -10.07 -2.09 -24.87
C GLU A 139 -11.29 -2.38 -25.74
N MET A 140 -12.30 -3.03 -25.16
CA MET A 140 -13.46 -3.53 -25.90
C MET A 140 -14.68 -2.62 -25.76
N ALA A 141 -15.33 -2.35 -26.88
CA ALA A 141 -16.56 -1.58 -26.90
C ALA A 141 -17.72 -2.42 -26.34
N MET A 142 -18.18 -2.09 -25.13
CA MET A 142 -19.28 -2.83 -24.49
C MET A 142 -20.64 -2.49 -25.13
N LYS A 143 -21.38 -3.53 -25.51
CA LYS A 143 -22.76 -3.51 -25.99
C LYS A 143 -23.62 -4.45 -25.14
N LYS A 144 -24.48 -3.91 -24.29
CA LYS A 144 -25.42 -4.71 -23.48
C LYS A 144 -26.75 -4.92 -24.19
N TYR A 145 -27.28 -6.15 -24.11
CA TYR A 145 -28.63 -6.58 -24.52
C TYR A 145 -28.93 -6.56 -26.02
N PHE A 146 -28.58 -5.47 -26.71
CA PHE A 146 -28.78 -5.30 -28.15
C PHE A 146 -27.50 -4.73 -28.79
N VAL A 147 -27.14 -5.24 -29.96
CA VAL A 147 -25.94 -4.80 -30.71
C VAL A 147 -25.99 -3.30 -31.05
N ASN A 148 -27.19 -2.78 -31.34
CA ASN A 148 -27.44 -1.37 -31.64
C ASN A 148 -27.76 -0.51 -30.40
N ASN A 149 -27.54 -1.02 -29.19
CA ASN A 149 -27.75 -0.26 -27.96
C ASN A 149 -26.66 0.83 -27.82
N ASN A 150 -27.00 2.04 -28.24
CA ASN A 150 -26.10 3.20 -28.26
C ASN A 150 -26.39 4.19 -27.13
N SER A 151 -26.69 3.68 -25.94
CA SER A 151 -26.99 4.52 -24.79
C SER A 151 -25.72 5.13 -24.17
N ASN A 152 -25.78 6.42 -23.83
CA ASN A 152 -24.75 7.11 -23.02
C ASN A 152 -24.98 6.93 -21.52
N CYS A 153 -26.04 6.24 -21.09
CA CYS A 153 -26.21 5.90 -19.68
C CYS A 153 -25.38 4.66 -19.33
N HIS A 154 -24.37 4.90 -18.48
CA HIS A 154 -23.76 3.96 -17.53
C HIS A 154 -23.41 2.53 -18.06
N TYR A 155 -22.12 2.34 -18.35
CA TYR A 155 -21.38 1.15 -18.84
C TYR A 155 -21.50 0.80 -20.34
N ASN A 156 -22.61 1.10 -21.00
CA ASN A 156 -22.67 0.94 -22.45
C ASN A 156 -21.71 1.93 -23.14
N ASN A 157 -20.98 1.46 -24.16
CA ASN A 157 -19.93 2.21 -24.85
C ASN A 157 -18.67 2.55 -24.02
N THR A 158 -18.59 2.15 -22.73
CA THR A 158 -17.36 2.28 -21.96
C THR A 158 -16.34 1.21 -22.41
N PRO A 159 -15.05 1.57 -22.56
CA PRO A 159 -13.99 0.60 -22.81
C PRO A 159 -13.91 -0.46 -21.70
N TRP A 160 -14.05 -1.73 -22.09
CA TRP A 160 -13.99 -2.91 -21.25
C TRP A 160 -12.67 -3.66 -21.45
N LEU A 161 -11.92 -3.92 -20.37
CA LEU A 161 -10.60 -4.56 -20.39
C LEU A 161 -10.68 -6.09 -20.22
N GLY A 162 -11.57 -6.74 -20.98
CA GLY A 162 -11.98 -8.13 -20.77
C GLY A 162 -10.99 -9.16 -21.32
N SER A 163 -10.65 -9.05 -22.61
CA SER A 163 -9.71 -9.95 -23.26
C SER A 163 -8.28 -9.48 -23.05
N VAL A 164 -7.41 -10.45 -22.83
CA VAL A 164 -5.96 -10.24 -22.67
C VAL A 164 -5.21 -11.25 -23.54
N ALA A 165 -3.98 -10.92 -23.91
CA ALA A 165 -3.09 -11.86 -24.56
C ALA A 165 -1.69 -11.83 -23.96
N CYS A 166 -1.07 -13.00 -23.84
CA CYS A 166 0.33 -13.12 -23.42
C CYS A 166 0.98 -14.36 -24.03
N ARG A 167 2.29 -14.52 -23.84
CA ARG A 167 3.00 -15.73 -24.28
C ARG A 167 2.58 -16.93 -23.44
N TYR A 168 2.47 -18.10 -24.06
CA TYR A 168 2.12 -19.36 -23.39
C TYR A 168 3.10 -19.69 -22.28
N GLY A 169 4.38 -19.39 -22.48
CA GLY A 169 5.42 -19.44 -21.46
C GLY A 169 5.00 -18.73 -20.18
N LEU A 170 4.61 -17.45 -20.29
CA LEU A 170 4.15 -16.63 -19.16
C LEU A 170 2.83 -17.15 -18.57
N LEU A 171 1.88 -17.53 -19.43
CA LEU A 171 0.56 -17.99 -19.02
C LEU A 171 0.61 -19.20 -18.06
N LYS A 172 1.60 -20.10 -18.22
CA LYS A 172 1.83 -21.23 -17.31
C LYS A 172 2.21 -20.80 -15.89
N PHE A 173 2.82 -19.63 -15.73
CA PHE A 173 3.24 -19.12 -14.42
C PHE A 173 2.14 -18.29 -13.74
N ILE A 174 1.46 -17.42 -14.50
CA ILE A 174 0.47 -16.50 -13.94
C ILE A 174 -0.96 -17.02 -14.00
N MET A 175 -1.18 -18.14 -14.71
CA MET A 175 -2.48 -18.76 -14.99
C MET A 175 -3.43 -17.86 -15.83
N PRO A 176 -4.41 -18.43 -16.56
CA PRO A 176 -5.38 -17.66 -17.33
C PRO A 176 -6.15 -16.59 -16.52
N GLN A 177 -6.56 -16.90 -15.29
CA GLN A 177 -7.22 -15.92 -14.42
C GLN A 177 -6.29 -14.78 -14.02
N GLY A 178 -5.04 -15.08 -13.66
CA GLY A 178 -4.05 -14.06 -13.31
C GLY A 178 -3.64 -13.22 -14.52
N ALA A 179 -3.57 -13.82 -15.71
CA ALA A 179 -3.39 -13.09 -16.95
C ALA A 179 -4.52 -12.08 -17.20
N ARG A 180 -5.77 -12.40 -16.81
CA ARG A 180 -6.94 -11.49 -16.93
C ARG A 180 -6.92 -10.37 -15.89
N MET A 181 -6.69 -10.71 -14.62
CA MET A 181 -6.74 -9.77 -13.49
C MET A 181 -5.50 -8.91 -13.34
N GLY A 182 -4.33 -9.36 -13.78
CA GLY A 182 -3.05 -8.70 -13.51
C GLY A 182 -2.55 -8.98 -12.09
N ASP A 183 -1.87 -7.99 -11.50
CA ASP A 183 -1.28 -8.09 -10.16
C ASP A 183 -2.35 -8.39 -9.08
N PRO A 184 -2.16 -9.41 -8.22
CA PRO A 184 -3.13 -9.78 -7.18
C PRO A 184 -3.28 -8.74 -6.06
N ILE A 185 -2.32 -7.82 -5.91
CA ILE A 185 -2.34 -6.71 -4.95
C ILE A 185 -3.05 -5.50 -5.55
N SER A 186 -2.91 -5.29 -6.87
CA SER A 186 -3.57 -4.20 -7.60
C SER A 186 -4.21 -4.73 -8.90
N PRO A 187 -5.38 -5.41 -8.78
CA PRO A 187 -6.03 -6.02 -9.93
C PRO A 187 -6.54 -4.93 -10.89
N ARG A 188 -6.45 -5.23 -12.19
CA ARG A 188 -6.97 -4.35 -13.24
C ARG A 188 -8.49 -4.29 -13.17
N GLY A 189 -9.03 -3.07 -13.21
CA GLY A 189 -10.47 -2.84 -13.31
C GLY A 189 -10.98 -3.21 -14.70
N ALA A 190 -12.15 -3.85 -14.78
CA ALA A 190 -12.70 -4.27 -16.07
C ALA A 190 -13.28 -3.10 -16.91
N CYS A 191 -13.53 -1.92 -16.33
CA CYS A 191 -14.03 -0.71 -17.04
C CYS A 191 -13.12 0.49 -16.79
N ILE A 192 -12.70 1.20 -17.84
CA ILE A 192 -11.75 2.33 -17.75
C ILE A 192 -12.39 3.62 -17.19
N ASN A 193 -13.71 3.78 -17.31
CA ASN A 193 -14.36 5.09 -17.18
C ASN A 193 -14.90 5.45 -15.77
N LEU A 194 -14.17 5.06 -14.72
CA LEU A 194 -14.53 5.38 -13.32
C LEU A 194 -13.44 6.16 -12.56
N GLY A 195 -12.32 6.53 -13.19
CA GLY A 195 -11.22 7.25 -12.50
C GLY A 195 -10.40 6.40 -11.53
N TYR A 196 -10.59 5.08 -11.54
CA TYR A 196 -9.91 4.09 -10.68
C TYR A 196 -8.85 3.26 -11.42
N ASP A 197 -8.52 3.62 -12.67
CA ASP A 197 -7.58 2.80 -13.44
C ASP A 197 -6.16 3.10 -13.00
N ARG A 198 -5.42 2.04 -12.62
CA ARG A 198 -4.02 2.19 -12.22
C ARG A 198 -3.17 2.49 -13.45
N GLU A 199 -2.04 3.14 -13.22
CA GLU A 199 -1.02 3.23 -14.26
C GLU A 199 -0.64 1.82 -14.72
N LEU A 200 -0.49 1.66 -16.03
CA LEU A 200 -0.05 0.40 -16.60
C LEU A 200 1.36 0.09 -16.10
N TYR A 201 1.57 -1.16 -15.72
CA TYR A 201 2.93 -1.62 -15.46
C TYR A 201 3.73 -1.62 -16.77
N SER A 202 5.06 -1.53 -16.67
CA SER A 202 5.96 -1.48 -17.82
C SER A 202 5.91 -2.72 -18.72
N TYR A 203 5.31 -3.82 -18.27
CA TYR A 203 5.06 -5.04 -19.06
C TYR A 203 3.63 -5.09 -19.64
N GLU A 204 2.77 -4.12 -19.36
CA GLU A 204 1.41 -4.09 -19.87
C GLU A 204 1.32 -3.22 -21.13
N ARG A 205 0.53 -3.66 -22.10
CA ARG A 205 0.32 -2.97 -23.38
C ARG A 205 -1.18 -2.83 -23.60
N ARG A 206 -1.70 -1.60 -23.60
CA ARG A 206 -3.08 -1.36 -24.01
C ARG A 206 -3.22 -1.46 -25.51
N VAL A 207 -4.28 -2.13 -25.94
CA VAL A 207 -4.71 -2.24 -27.32
C VAL A 207 -6.00 -1.43 -27.45
N PRO A 208 -5.89 -0.12 -27.71
CA PRO A 208 -7.05 0.75 -27.79
C PRO A 208 -7.97 0.31 -28.92
N ASN A 209 -9.28 0.43 -28.69
CA ASN A 209 -10.30 0.03 -29.66
C ASN A 209 -10.21 -1.47 -30.07
N GLY A 210 -9.68 -2.31 -29.16
CA GLY A 210 -9.27 -3.69 -29.41
C GLY A 210 -10.37 -4.71 -29.72
N GLY A 211 -11.66 -4.36 -29.59
CA GLY A 211 -12.73 -5.33 -29.84
C GLY A 211 -14.11 -4.88 -29.42
N TRP A 212 -14.99 -5.87 -29.27
CA TRP A 212 -16.38 -5.70 -28.84
C TRP A 212 -16.70 -6.65 -27.69
N HIS A 213 -17.51 -6.20 -26.74
CA HIS A 213 -18.04 -7.05 -25.68
C HIS A 213 -19.57 -7.06 -25.77
N PHE A 214 -20.14 -8.18 -26.22
CA PHE A 214 -21.57 -8.40 -26.46
C PHE A 214 -22.27 -9.01 -25.24
N SER A 215 -22.32 -8.25 -24.15
CA SER A 215 -22.86 -8.73 -22.89
C SER A 215 -24.39 -8.95 -22.95
N SER A 216 -24.83 -10.14 -22.51
CA SER A 216 -26.25 -10.48 -22.33
C SER A 216 -27.13 -10.37 -23.59
N MET A 217 -26.63 -10.82 -24.74
CA MET A 217 -27.41 -10.92 -25.98
C MET A 217 -28.42 -12.10 -25.95
N GLY A 218 -29.42 -12.09 -26.85
CA GLY A 218 -30.36 -13.21 -27.01
C GLY A 218 -31.75 -13.02 -26.39
N GLY A 219 -32.07 -11.81 -25.92
CA GLY A 219 -33.40 -11.46 -25.39
C GLY A 219 -33.61 -11.86 -23.92
N MET A 220 -34.84 -11.66 -23.42
CA MET A 220 -35.15 -11.75 -21.99
C MET A 220 -34.98 -13.16 -21.42
N GLU A 221 -35.25 -14.20 -22.20
CA GLU A 221 -35.10 -15.59 -21.76
C GLU A 221 -33.63 -15.98 -21.59
N ALA A 222 -32.77 -15.62 -22.55
CA ALA A 222 -31.33 -15.82 -22.47
C ALA A 222 -30.71 -15.02 -21.30
N LEU A 223 -31.17 -13.78 -21.10
CA LEU A 223 -30.77 -12.95 -19.96
C LEU A 223 -31.18 -13.59 -18.63
N ALA A 224 -32.43 -14.07 -18.51
CA ALA A 224 -32.91 -14.72 -17.30
C ALA A 224 -32.10 -15.99 -16.98
N LEU A 225 -31.78 -16.79 -17.99
CA LEU A 225 -30.94 -17.99 -17.83
C LEU A 225 -29.49 -17.63 -17.44
N LYS A 226 -28.90 -16.60 -18.06
CA LYS A 226 -27.56 -16.09 -17.70
C LYS A 226 -27.54 -15.62 -16.25
N MET A 227 -28.51 -14.80 -15.85
CA MET A 227 -28.65 -14.32 -14.46
C MET A 227 -28.85 -15.45 -13.44
N GLN A 228 -29.42 -16.58 -13.82
CA GLN A 228 -29.57 -17.75 -12.96
C GLN A 228 -28.27 -18.57 -12.78
N SER A 229 -27.32 -18.40 -13.69
CA SER A 229 -26.17 -19.28 -13.88
C SER A 229 -24.82 -18.64 -13.53
N ILE A 230 -24.79 -17.32 -13.33
CA ILE A 230 -23.60 -16.53 -12.96
C ILE A 230 -23.62 -16.14 -11.47
N VAL A 231 -22.44 -15.87 -10.91
CA VAL A 231 -22.25 -15.59 -9.47
C VAL A 231 -22.85 -14.24 -9.04
N GLU A 232 -23.02 -13.33 -9.98
CA GLU A 232 -23.56 -11.97 -9.81
C GLU A 232 -25.01 -11.98 -9.26
N ARG A 233 -25.67 -13.15 -9.22
CA ARG A 233 -27.00 -13.41 -8.64
C ARG A 233 -27.09 -13.31 -7.11
N THR A 234 -25.97 -13.33 -6.38
CA THR A 234 -25.99 -13.30 -4.89
C THR A 234 -26.44 -11.96 -4.29
N ARG A 235 -26.70 -10.94 -5.11
CA ARG A 235 -27.42 -9.73 -4.71
C ARG A 235 -28.78 -9.62 -5.39
N ALA A 236 -29.83 -9.82 -4.59
CA ALA A 236 -31.19 -9.30 -4.78
C ALA A 236 -31.77 -9.37 -6.20
N ASN A 237 -32.46 -10.45 -6.56
CA ASN A 237 -33.32 -10.44 -7.75
C ASN A 237 -34.47 -11.46 -7.68
N THR A 238 -35.34 -11.30 -6.67
CA THR A 238 -36.73 -11.79 -6.80
C THR A 238 -37.78 -10.69 -6.84
N GLU A 239 -37.56 -9.47 -6.37
CA GLU A 239 -38.60 -8.41 -6.41
C GLU A 239 -38.03 -6.97 -6.39
N ALA A 240 -37.43 -6.44 -7.47
CA ALA A 240 -37.24 -4.98 -7.64
C ALA A 240 -36.69 -4.58 -9.02
N VAL A 241 -37.59 -4.32 -9.97
CA VAL A 241 -37.29 -3.41 -11.09
C VAL A 241 -37.45 -1.98 -10.56
N ALA A 242 -36.44 -1.43 -9.87
CA ALA A 242 -36.13 0.02 -9.78
C ALA A 242 -35.08 0.34 -8.69
N LYS A 243 -34.01 1.01 -9.12
CA LYS A 243 -32.95 1.77 -8.40
C LYS A 243 -31.59 1.08 -8.19
N PRO A 244 -30.48 1.83 -8.34
CA PRO A 244 -29.18 1.30 -8.75
C PRO A 244 -28.23 1.14 -7.57
N THR A 245 -27.97 -0.10 -7.16
CA THR A 245 -26.83 -0.46 -6.33
C THR A 245 -25.76 -1.08 -7.21
N ARG A 246 -24.51 -0.61 -7.10
CA ARG A 246 -23.36 -1.18 -7.82
C ARG A 246 -22.38 -1.75 -6.82
N PHE A 247 -22.26 -3.08 -6.89
CA PHE A 247 -21.19 -3.82 -6.25
C PHE A 247 -20.41 -4.61 -7.31
N GLY A 248 -19.12 -4.77 -7.06
CA GLY A 248 -18.23 -5.68 -7.77
C GLY A 248 -16.77 -5.42 -7.38
N LYS A 249 -16.31 -6.00 -6.27
CA LYS A 249 -14.88 -6.22 -5.97
C LYS A 249 -14.77 -7.50 -5.13
N HIS A 250 -14.30 -8.58 -5.76
CA HIS A 250 -14.05 -9.86 -5.11
C HIS A 250 -12.64 -9.87 -4.53
N ASN A 251 -12.52 -9.57 -3.23
CA ASN A 251 -11.35 -9.92 -2.43
C ASN A 251 -11.52 -11.37 -1.94
N HIS A 252 -10.71 -12.27 -2.50
CA HIS A 252 -10.68 -13.67 -2.05
C HIS A 252 -10.07 -13.85 -0.66
N HIS A 253 -9.45 -12.82 -0.05
CA HIS A 253 -8.98 -12.86 1.34
C HIS A 253 -10.15 -12.84 2.34
N SER A 254 -11.06 -11.89 2.19
CA SER A 254 -12.24 -11.72 3.06
C SER A 254 -13.20 -12.91 2.96
N PHE A 255 -13.29 -13.53 1.79
CA PHE A 255 -14.04 -14.78 1.60
C PHE A 255 -13.41 -15.97 2.35
N ARG A 256 -12.07 -16.07 2.35
CA ARG A 256 -11.30 -17.13 3.05
C ARG A 256 -11.46 -17.03 4.56
N GLU A 257 -11.35 -15.84 5.13
CA GLU A 257 -11.53 -15.63 6.57
C GLU A 257 -12.98 -15.82 7.02
N ALA A 258 -13.94 -15.30 6.24
CA ALA A 258 -15.36 -15.40 6.59
C ALA A 258 -15.93 -16.83 6.51
N ASN A 259 -15.27 -17.73 5.77
CA ASN A 259 -15.72 -19.11 5.58
C ASN A 259 -14.67 -20.15 6.01
N ALA A 260 -13.63 -19.75 6.75
CA ALA A 260 -12.54 -20.63 7.18
C ALA A 260 -13.05 -21.86 7.94
N ASP A 261 -14.04 -21.67 8.82
CA ASP A 261 -14.69 -22.75 9.57
C ASP A 261 -15.52 -23.68 8.68
N VAL A 262 -16.21 -23.12 7.68
CA VAL A 262 -17.02 -23.89 6.71
C VAL A 262 -16.11 -24.74 5.83
N VAL A 263 -14.99 -24.18 5.38
CA VAL A 263 -13.97 -24.85 4.56
C VAL A 263 -13.24 -25.92 5.37
N SER A 264 -12.84 -25.61 6.61
CA SER A 264 -12.18 -26.57 7.51
C SER A 264 -13.09 -27.74 7.84
N LYS A 265 -14.36 -27.47 8.16
CA LYS A 265 -15.37 -28.51 8.40
C LYS A 265 -15.67 -29.34 7.15
N PHE A 266 -15.73 -28.72 5.98
CA PHE A 266 -15.89 -29.40 4.69
C PHE A 266 -14.73 -30.38 4.42
N LEU A 267 -13.47 -29.94 4.61
CA LEU A 267 -12.29 -30.78 4.44
C LEU A 267 -12.26 -31.95 5.43
N VAL A 268 -12.62 -31.72 6.68
CA VAL A 268 -12.72 -32.77 7.71
C VAL A 268 -13.84 -33.78 7.43
N GLU A 269 -14.99 -33.32 6.92
CA GLU A 269 -16.16 -34.19 6.68
C GLU A 269 -16.11 -34.96 5.36
N HIS A 270 -15.49 -34.39 4.31
CA HIS A 270 -15.63 -34.93 2.94
C HIS A 270 -14.30 -35.35 2.30
N THR A 271 -13.15 -34.85 2.78
CA THR A 271 -11.81 -35.23 2.28
C THR A 271 -10.76 -35.22 3.41
N PRO A 272 -10.98 -35.98 4.51
CA PRO A 272 -10.15 -35.91 5.72
C PRO A 272 -8.68 -36.25 5.47
N GLU A 273 -8.37 -37.08 4.48
CA GLU A 273 -7.02 -37.40 4.04
C GLU A 273 -6.20 -36.19 3.56
N LEU A 274 -6.85 -35.08 3.16
CA LEU A 274 -6.20 -33.84 2.73
C LEU A 274 -5.93 -32.87 3.89
N THR A 275 -6.46 -33.11 5.09
CA THR A 275 -6.25 -32.25 6.26
C THR A 275 -4.81 -32.25 6.80
N HIS A 276 -3.98 -33.20 6.34
CA HIS A 276 -2.59 -33.36 6.78
C HIS A 276 -1.57 -33.34 5.62
N VAL A 277 -2.02 -33.12 4.39
CA VAL A 277 -1.13 -33.09 3.21
C VAL A 277 -0.46 -31.73 3.14
N ARG A 278 0.81 -31.66 3.57
CA ARG A 278 1.75 -30.60 3.19
C ARG A 278 2.63 -31.16 2.07
N ALA A 279 2.44 -30.73 0.82
CA ALA A 279 3.27 -31.20 -0.28
C ALA A 279 3.88 -30.03 -1.07
N PRO A 280 5.20 -29.79 -0.94
CA PRO A 280 5.94 -28.96 -1.86
C PRO A 280 6.36 -29.82 -3.06
N THR A 281 5.93 -29.47 -4.27
CA THR A 281 6.34 -30.06 -5.56
C THR A 281 5.67 -31.39 -6.03
N LEU A 282 5.55 -31.53 -7.36
CA LEU A 282 4.91 -32.65 -8.09
C LEU A 282 5.61 -34.02 -7.92
N LYS A 283 6.87 -34.03 -7.49
CA LYS A 283 7.68 -35.24 -7.32
C LYS A 283 7.28 -35.98 -6.03
N ASP A 284 6.99 -35.24 -4.97
CA ASP A 284 6.64 -35.79 -3.66
C ASP A 284 5.21 -36.37 -3.66
N VAL A 285 4.32 -35.81 -4.47
CA VAL A 285 2.94 -36.32 -4.70
C VAL A 285 2.95 -37.72 -5.34
N ALA A 286 3.98 -38.08 -6.11
CA ALA A 286 4.10 -39.39 -6.76
C ALA A 286 4.46 -40.51 -5.77
N GLU A 287 5.04 -40.17 -4.61
CA GLU A 287 5.51 -41.12 -3.59
C GLU A 287 4.52 -41.32 -2.44
N LEU A 288 3.43 -40.55 -2.38
CA LEU A 288 2.39 -40.66 -1.36
C LEU A 288 1.48 -41.87 -1.57
N ASP A 289 1.05 -42.53 -0.48
CA ASP A 289 0.09 -43.63 -0.53
C ASP A 289 -1.37 -43.13 -0.63
N ILE A 290 -1.67 -42.51 -1.78
CA ILE A 290 -3.00 -41.96 -2.12
C ILE A 290 -3.61 -42.69 -3.34
N PRO A 291 -4.96 -42.62 -3.53
CA PRO A 291 -5.66 -43.36 -4.58
C PRO A 291 -5.12 -43.09 -5.99
N ASP A 292 -5.02 -44.14 -6.82
CA ASP A 292 -4.39 -44.10 -8.16
C ASP A 292 -5.02 -43.08 -9.13
N ALA A 293 -6.26 -42.64 -8.88
CA ALA A 293 -6.92 -41.60 -9.67
C ALA A 293 -6.27 -40.21 -9.49
N LEU A 294 -5.81 -39.88 -8.28
CA LEU A 294 -5.09 -38.62 -7.98
C LEU A 294 -3.66 -38.65 -8.54
N LYS A 295 -3.01 -39.81 -8.49
CA LYS A 295 -1.65 -40.02 -9.04
C LYS A 295 -1.60 -39.86 -10.57
N LYS A 296 -2.70 -40.16 -11.26
CA LYS A 296 -2.76 -40.13 -12.73
C LYS A 296 -2.93 -38.72 -13.33
N SER A 297 -3.50 -37.77 -12.59
CA SER A 297 -3.76 -36.41 -13.09
C SER A 297 -3.64 -35.33 -12.00
N PRO A 298 -2.45 -35.06 -11.45
CA PRO A 298 -2.26 -34.09 -10.35
C PRO A 298 -2.69 -32.65 -10.73
N ARG A 299 -2.49 -32.24 -12.00
CA ARG A 299 -2.93 -30.93 -12.52
C ARG A 299 -4.44 -30.73 -12.58
N GLN A 300 -5.20 -31.80 -12.44
CA GLN A 300 -6.66 -31.76 -12.42
C GLN A 300 -7.18 -31.20 -11.08
N PHE A 301 -6.38 -31.29 -10.03
CA PHE A 301 -6.72 -30.88 -8.67
C PHE A 301 -5.84 -29.74 -8.15
N ASP A 302 -5.28 -28.94 -9.07
CA ASP A 302 -4.37 -27.83 -8.74
C ASP A 302 -5.01 -26.78 -7.80
N PHE A 303 -6.34 -26.78 -7.65
CA PHE A 303 -7.04 -25.87 -6.75
C PHE A 303 -6.74 -26.11 -5.26
N LEU A 304 -6.30 -27.31 -4.88
CA LEU A 304 -5.86 -27.62 -3.52
C LEU A 304 -4.58 -26.87 -3.11
N PHE A 305 -3.77 -26.44 -4.09
CA PHE A 305 -2.55 -25.66 -3.84
C PHE A 305 -2.81 -24.16 -3.58
N TYR A 306 -4.05 -23.67 -3.75
CA TYR A 306 -4.41 -22.29 -3.39
C TYR A 306 -4.77 -22.10 -1.90
N PHE A 307 -4.65 -23.14 -1.08
CA PHE A 307 -5.06 -23.15 0.34
C PHE A 307 -3.90 -23.29 1.34
N ALA A 308 -2.63 -23.29 0.91
CA ALA A 308 -1.49 -23.66 1.77
C ALA A 308 -0.69 -22.51 2.41
N ASP A 309 -0.83 -21.25 1.96
CA ASP A 309 0.09 -20.17 2.41
C ASP A 309 -0.31 -19.48 3.74
N ALA A 310 -1.16 -20.10 4.56
CA ALA A 310 -1.54 -19.52 5.85
C ALA A 310 -1.68 -20.58 6.95
N ILE A 311 -0.68 -21.45 7.14
CA ILE A 311 -0.50 -22.16 8.42
C ILE A 311 1.00 -22.19 8.78
N ASP A 312 1.30 -21.56 9.91
CA ASP A 312 2.53 -21.62 10.73
C ASP A 312 3.76 -20.80 10.30
N ASP A 313 3.82 -19.57 10.83
CA ASP A 313 5.03 -18.74 10.90
C ASP A 313 5.84 -19.00 12.22
N ALA A 314 5.55 -20.07 12.98
CA ALA A 314 6.04 -20.15 14.36
C ALA A 314 6.93 -21.34 14.75
N THR A 315 7.02 -22.49 14.04
CA THR A 315 7.68 -23.67 14.68
C THR A 315 8.39 -24.74 13.81
N SER A 316 8.64 -24.57 12.49
CA SER A 316 9.27 -25.66 11.69
C SER A 316 10.74 -25.42 11.32
N ALA A 317 11.52 -26.51 11.27
CA ALA A 317 12.95 -26.52 10.95
C ALA A 317 13.22 -25.92 9.56
N VAL A 318 14.34 -25.21 9.42
CA VAL A 318 14.76 -24.60 8.15
C VAL A 318 15.22 -25.71 7.21
N ASP A 319 14.58 -25.84 6.04
CA ASP A 319 14.93 -26.81 5.01
C ASP A 319 16.41 -26.66 4.54
N GLU A 320 16.93 -27.61 3.78
CA GLU A 320 18.25 -27.48 3.15
C GLU A 320 18.28 -26.31 2.16
N LEU A 321 19.37 -25.54 2.18
CA LEU A 321 19.59 -24.42 1.27
C LEU A 321 19.58 -24.90 -0.20
N PRO A 322 18.85 -24.24 -1.11
CA PRO A 322 18.83 -24.65 -2.52
C PRO A 322 20.23 -24.56 -3.14
N PRO A 323 20.49 -25.19 -4.31
CA PRO A 323 21.69 -24.91 -5.08
C PRO A 323 21.76 -23.44 -5.51
N ILE A 324 22.97 -22.86 -5.56
CA ILE A 324 23.19 -21.43 -5.86
C ILE A 324 22.64 -21.02 -7.23
N GLU A 325 22.54 -21.96 -8.18
CA GLU A 325 21.96 -21.76 -9.52
C GLU A 325 20.45 -21.52 -9.48
N GLN A 326 19.78 -21.92 -8.40
CA GLN A 326 18.33 -21.79 -8.21
C GLN A 326 17.95 -20.57 -7.38
N LEU A 327 18.94 -19.83 -6.86
CA LEU A 327 18.69 -18.56 -6.21
C LEU A 327 18.13 -17.53 -7.21
N PRO A 328 17.15 -16.70 -6.79
CA PRO A 328 16.66 -15.62 -7.62
C PRO A 328 17.73 -14.54 -7.80
N PHE A 329 17.72 -13.86 -8.95
CA PHE A 329 18.47 -12.62 -9.12
C PHE A 329 17.78 -11.46 -8.37
N PRO A 330 18.51 -10.43 -7.91
CA PRO A 330 17.97 -9.32 -7.11
C PRO A 330 16.81 -8.50 -7.71
N GLY A 331 16.49 -8.66 -9.00
CA GLY A 331 15.40 -7.93 -9.67
C GLY A 331 15.70 -6.42 -9.84
N SER A 332 14.66 -5.61 -10.06
CA SER A 332 14.81 -4.15 -10.16
C SER A 332 14.91 -3.53 -8.77
N LEU A 333 15.86 -2.59 -8.59
CA LEU A 333 16.04 -1.88 -7.33
C LEU A 333 14.92 -0.84 -7.20
N ARG A 334 14.12 -0.94 -6.14
CA ARG A 334 13.02 0.01 -5.87
C ARG A 334 13.59 1.25 -5.19
N ASN A 335 12.98 2.41 -5.44
CA ASN A 335 13.36 3.74 -4.93
C ASN A 335 14.76 4.23 -5.35
N TYR A 336 15.57 3.38 -5.96
CA TYR A 336 16.78 3.80 -6.64
C TYR A 336 16.44 4.68 -7.83
N ALA A 337 17.02 5.87 -7.88
CA ALA A 337 17.06 6.62 -9.11
C ALA A 337 18.44 7.22 -9.33
N PRO A 338 18.85 7.38 -10.60
CA PRO A 338 20.06 8.11 -10.95
C PRO A 338 20.13 9.55 -10.42
N ASN A 339 18.99 10.09 -9.93
CA ASN A 339 18.80 11.48 -9.54
C ASN A 339 18.35 11.63 -8.07
N ALA A 340 18.77 10.73 -7.17
CA ALA A 340 18.41 10.83 -5.74
C ALA A 340 18.86 12.17 -5.11
N VAL A 341 20.01 12.70 -5.55
CA VAL A 341 20.46 14.06 -5.25
C VAL A 341 19.43 15.11 -5.70
N GLU A 342 18.80 14.97 -6.87
CA GLU A 342 17.78 15.91 -7.36
C GLU A 342 16.48 15.85 -6.57
N ARG A 343 16.06 14.66 -6.11
CA ARG A 343 14.87 14.52 -5.26
C ARG A 343 15.07 15.17 -3.90
N LEU A 344 16.26 14.98 -3.33
CA LEU A 344 16.62 15.53 -2.03
C LEU A 344 17.12 16.98 -2.13
N ARG A 345 17.30 17.51 -3.34
CA ARG A 345 17.73 18.90 -3.65
C ARG A 345 16.82 19.95 -3.02
N SER A 346 15.51 19.71 -2.96
CA SER A 346 14.56 20.61 -2.30
C SER A 346 14.87 20.81 -0.81
N HIS A 347 15.52 19.82 -0.19
CA HIS A 347 15.95 19.85 1.22
C HIS A 347 17.42 20.27 1.37
N MET A 348 18.23 20.15 0.31
CA MET A 348 19.65 20.50 0.27
C MET A 348 19.90 21.84 -0.41
N ASN A 349 19.80 22.96 0.31
CA ASN A 349 20.25 24.24 -0.22
C ASN A 349 21.79 24.33 -0.13
N LEU A 350 22.50 24.19 -1.25
CA LEU A 350 23.97 24.32 -1.34
C LEU A 350 24.44 25.64 -1.97
N ALA A 351 23.51 26.51 -2.39
CA ALA A 351 23.85 27.74 -3.08
C ALA A 351 24.69 28.68 -2.20
N GLY A 352 25.84 29.13 -2.70
CA GLY A 352 26.77 30.02 -2.01
C GLY A 352 27.51 29.41 -0.82
N LYS A 353 27.35 28.11 -0.54
CA LYS A 353 27.95 27.43 0.62
C LYS A 353 29.40 26.99 0.39
N ASN A 354 30.13 26.76 1.48
CA ASN A 354 31.42 26.07 1.51
C ASN A 354 31.22 24.57 1.78
N VAL A 355 31.53 23.72 0.81
CA VAL A 355 31.17 22.29 0.82
C VAL A 355 32.41 21.40 0.77
N LEU A 356 32.42 20.33 1.56
CA LEU A 356 33.38 19.24 1.42
C LEU A 356 32.76 18.12 0.57
N LEU A 357 33.43 17.75 -0.51
CA LEU A 357 33.04 16.67 -1.40
C LEU A 357 33.93 15.45 -1.16
N VAL A 358 33.33 14.29 -0.90
CA VAL A 358 34.03 13.02 -0.64
C VAL A 358 33.55 11.96 -1.63
N GLY A 359 34.48 11.33 -2.36
CA GLY A 359 34.16 10.37 -3.43
C GLY A 359 33.83 11.01 -4.79
N TYR A 360 34.24 12.26 -5.03
CA TYR A 360 33.98 12.98 -6.27
C TYR A 360 35.25 13.18 -7.11
N SER A 361 35.20 12.75 -8.37
CA SER A 361 36.18 13.17 -9.39
C SER A 361 36.07 14.68 -9.68
N GLU A 362 37.10 15.26 -10.30
CA GLU A 362 37.12 16.69 -10.63
C GLU A 362 35.94 17.07 -11.53
N ALA A 363 35.63 16.27 -12.54
CA ALA A 363 34.53 16.52 -13.46
C ALA A 363 33.16 16.47 -12.76
N GLN A 364 32.94 15.50 -11.87
CA GLN A 364 31.71 15.39 -11.09
C GLN A 364 31.55 16.57 -10.13
N ALA A 365 32.63 16.98 -9.45
CA ALA A 365 32.63 18.15 -8.58
C ALA A 365 32.32 19.45 -9.36
N GLN A 366 32.91 19.65 -10.54
CA GLN A 366 32.60 20.80 -11.41
C GLN A 366 31.12 20.83 -11.80
N SER A 367 30.57 19.67 -12.17
CA SER A 367 29.16 19.54 -12.54
C SER A 367 28.23 19.89 -11.37
N LEU A 368 28.48 19.33 -10.19
CA LEU A 368 27.66 19.59 -9.00
C LEU A 368 27.71 21.06 -8.58
N MET A 369 28.91 21.67 -8.59
CA MET A 369 29.05 23.09 -8.25
C MET A 369 28.26 24.00 -9.20
N ALA A 370 28.31 23.72 -10.50
CA ALA A 370 27.57 24.50 -11.51
C ALA A 370 26.05 24.34 -11.36
N GLN A 371 25.58 23.13 -11.07
CA GLN A 371 24.15 22.83 -10.92
C GLN A 371 23.56 23.46 -9.65
N GLU A 372 24.29 23.41 -8.53
CA GLU A 372 23.79 23.87 -7.23
C GLU A 372 24.23 25.29 -6.85
N ASN A 373 24.95 25.98 -7.75
CA ASN A 373 25.50 27.32 -7.50
C ASN A 373 26.36 27.39 -6.21
N ILE A 374 27.20 26.38 -6.00
CA ILE A 374 28.03 26.26 -4.78
C ILE A 374 29.08 27.37 -4.75
N GLY A 375 29.23 28.03 -3.60
CA GLY A 375 30.15 29.17 -3.46
C GLY A 375 31.62 28.75 -3.45
N SER A 376 31.96 27.67 -2.74
CA SER A 376 33.31 27.09 -2.72
C SER A 376 33.26 25.61 -2.35
N ALA A 377 34.19 24.81 -2.87
CA ALA A 377 34.30 23.40 -2.52
C ALA A 377 35.76 22.96 -2.31
N LYS A 378 35.95 21.99 -1.42
CA LYS A 378 37.18 21.20 -1.30
C LYS A 378 36.86 19.74 -1.54
N ARG A 379 37.83 18.98 -2.06
CA ARG A 379 37.70 17.52 -2.23
C ARG A 379 38.59 16.82 -1.21
N LEU A 380 38.07 15.74 -0.61
CA LEU A 380 38.85 14.84 0.25
C LEU A 380 39.07 13.51 -0.47
N ALA A 381 40.32 13.08 -0.55
CA ALA A 381 40.72 11.78 -1.07
C ALA A 381 41.60 11.06 -0.04
N LEU A 382 41.48 9.73 0.01
CA LEU A 382 42.13 8.95 1.07
C LEU A 382 43.67 8.88 0.92
N TRP A 383 44.20 8.83 -0.30
CA TRP A 383 45.64 8.85 -0.60
C TRP A 383 45.95 9.55 -1.93
N GLU A 384 47.21 9.97 -2.13
CA GLU A 384 47.67 10.80 -3.27
C GLU A 384 47.41 10.18 -4.65
N ASP A 385 47.52 8.86 -4.77
CA ASP A 385 47.33 8.13 -6.03
C ASP A 385 45.87 7.73 -6.31
N HIS A 386 44.91 8.11 -5.44
CA HIS A 386 43.50 7.78 -5.63
C HIS A 386 42.94 8.49 -6.88
N ILE A 387 41.99 7.87 -7.59
CA ILE A 387 41.43 8.44 -8.82
C ILE A 387 40.79 9.82 -8.59
N ASP A 388 40.18 10.01 -7.41
CA ASP A 388 39.60 11.28 -7.02
C ASP A 388 40.63 12.36 -6.65
N ALA A 389 41.89 11.98 -6.43
CA ALA A 389 42.96 12.93 -6.09
C ALA A 389 43.52 13.66 -7.34
N TYR A 390 43.24 13.17 -8.55
CA TYR A 390 43.66 13.82 -9.79
C TYR A 390 42.82 15.07 -10.10
N GLY A 391 43.45 16.05 -10.76
CA GLY A 391 42.83 17.32 -11.16
C GLY A 391 43.35 18.54 -10.39
N SER A 392 43.35 19.73 -11.00
CA SER A 392 43.97 20.95 -10.44
C SER A 392 42.99 22.10 -10.20
N GLY A 393 41.72 21.95 -10.57
CA GLY A 393 40.69 22.98 -10.49
C GLY A 393 40.10 23.19 -9.09
N PHE A 394 40.34 22.25 -8.16
CA PHE A 394 39.91 22.35 -6.76
C PHE A 394 41.04 21.95 -5.80
N PRO A 395 41.11 22.54 -4.60
CA PRO A 395 41.98 22.04 -3.55
C PRO A 395 41.57 20.60 -3.17
N VAL A 396 42.46 19.65 -3.43
CA VAL A 396 42.37 18.26 -2.95
C VAL A 396 43.15 18.17 -1.66
N ILE A 397 42.51 17.63 -0.63
CA ILE A 397 43.15 17.31 0.65
C ILE A 397 43.27 15.80 0.73
N ILE A 398 44.47 15.34 1.10
CA ILE A 398 44.71 13.93 1.36
C ILE A 398 44.46 13.68 2.84
N GLY A 399 43.55 12.77 3.15
CA GLY A 399 43.18 12.45 4.52
C GLY A 399 42.04 11.45 4.61
N ASP A 400 41.96 10.81 5.77
CA ASP A 400 40.95 9.81 6.08
C ASP A 400 39.79 10.43 6.86
N ILE A 401 38.57 10.33 6.32
CA ILE A 401 37.36 10.85 6.97
C ILE A 401 36.95 10.01 8.18
N CYS A 402 37.36 8.74 8.26
CA CYS A 402 37.15 7.89 9.43
C CYS A 402 38.04 8.31 10.62
N GLY A 403 39.03 9.17 10.39
CA GLY A 403 39.91 9.72 11.41
C GLY A 403 39.70 11.22 11.60
N LYS A 404 40.43 11.81 12.55
CA LYS A 404 40.46 13.27 12.71
C LYS A 404 41.24 13.90 11.55
N THR A 405 40.54 14.57 10.65
CA THR A 405 41.12 15.28 9.50
C THR A 405 41.87 16.54 9.95
N SER A 406 42.64 17.11 9.02
CA SER A 406 43.35 18.38 9.22
C SER A 406 42.45 19.62 9.18
N PHE A 407 41.15 19.45 8.98
CA PHE A 407 40.21 20.56 8.97
C PHE A 407 39.91 21.04 10.39
N ASP A 408 39.80 22.36 10.56
CA ASP A 408 39.31 22.94 11.80
C ASP A 408 37.82 22.60 12.02
N ASP A 409 37.37 22.65 13.26
CA ASP A 409 35.94 22.49 13.58
C ASP A 409 35.11 23.56 12.84
N ASP A 410 33.86 23.23 12.48
CA ASP A 410 32.92 24.19 11.87
C ASP A 410 33.41 24.84 10.55
N THR A 411 34.28 24.14 9.81
CA THR A 411 34.83 24.63 8.54
C THR A 411 33.78 24.68 7.43
N PHE A 412 32.96 23.65 7.28
CA PHE A 412 32.07 23.46 6.13
C PHE A 412 30.60 23.71 6.47
N ASP A 413 29.85 24.25 5.53
CA ASP A 413 28.39 24.36 5.64
C ASP A 413 27.69 23.04 5.27
N ALA A 414 28.36 22.18 4.48
CA ALA A 414 27.91 20.83 4.18
C ALA A 414 29.07 19.86 3.88
N VAL A 415 28.88 18.59 4.21
CA VAL A 415 29.73 17.46 3.78
C VAL A 415 28.87 16.51 2.95
N VAL A 416 29.32 16.21 1.73
CA VAL A 416 28.54 15.45 0.74
C VAL A 416 29.37 14.26 0.25
N PHE A 417 28.82 13.06 0.41
CA PHE A 417 29.41 11.79 0.00
C PHE A 417 28.70 11.25 -1.25
N MET A 418 29.44 10.53 -2.10
CA MET A 418 28.90 9.80 -3.25
C MET A 418 29.54 8.41 -3.32
N SER A 419 28.74 7.37 -3.05
CA SER A 419 29.17 5.95 -3.06
C SER A 419 30.44 5.73 -2.24
N VAL A 420 30.45 6.24 -1.00
CA VAL A 420 31.60 6.15 -0.09
C VAL A 420 31.30 5.30 1.14
N TRP A 421 30.10 5.41 1.72
CA TRP A 421 29.83 4.83 3.05
C TRP A 421 29.96 3.30 3.08
N GLU A 422 29.66 2.61 1.99
CA GLU A 422 29.89 1.18 1.74
C GLU A 422 31.37 0.76 1.80
N HIS A 423 32.29 1.70 1.60
CA HIS A 423 33.73 1.51 1.52
C HIS A 423 34.45 2.00 2.80
N LEU A 424 33.74 2.65 3.72
CA LEU A 424 34.31 3.15 4.97
C LEU A 424 34.44 2.03 5.99
N TYR A 425 35.66 1.77 6.46
CA TYR A 425 35.92 0.77 7.49
C TYR A 425 35.28 1.11 8.86
N ASP A 426 35.04 2.41 9.13
CA ASP A 426 34.40 2.92 10.35
C ASP A 426 33.46 4.10 10.02
N ILE A 427 32.21 3.75 9.69
CA ILE A 427 31.16 4.71 9.31
C ILE A 427 30.81 5.63 10.48
N GLU A 428 30.84 5.13 11.71
CA GLU A 428 30.51 5.91 12.91
C GLU A 428 31.53 7.04 13.11
N SER A 429 32.83 6.71 13.03
CA SER A 429 33.88 7.72 13.13
C SER A 429 33.83 8.71 11.98
N ALA A 430 33.48 8.27 10.76
CA ALA A 430 33.27 9.17 9.63
C ALA A 430 32.09 10.13 9.82
N CYS A 431 30.98 9.66 10.38
CA CYS A 431 29.82 10.50 10.72
C CYS A 431 30.19 11.51 11.81
N ARG A 432 30.93 11.08 12.83
CA ARG A 432 31.41 11.94 13.92
C ARG A 432 32.37 13.01 13.42
N GLU A 433 33.30 12.66 12.56
CA GLU A 433 34.23 13.61 11.96
C GLU A 433 33.50 14.58 11.04
N SER A 434 32.56 14.09 10.24
CA SER A 434 31.68 14.93 9.40
C SER A 434 30.91 15.93 10.25
N ALA A 435 30.37 15.51 11.39
CA ALA A 435 29.72 16.40 12.35
C ALA A 435 30.70 17.44 12.92
N ARG A 436 31.94 17.04 13.26
CA ARG A 436 32.95 17.96 13.81
C ARG A 436 33.31 19.08 12.82
N ILE A 437 33.59 18.73 11.57
CA ILE A 437 34.06 19.70 10.57
C ILE A 437 32.92 20.50 9.92
N THR A 438 31.67 20.07 10.10
CA THR A 438 30.48 20.79 9.62
C THR A 438 29.99 21.76 10.68
N LYS A 439 29.54 22.94 10.26
CA LYS A 439 28.95 23.97 11.12
C LYS A 439 27.72 23.42 11.84
N ASN A 440 27.43 23.94 13.03
CA ASN A 440 26.13 23.72 13.66
C ASN A 440 24.98 24.16 12.73
N GLY A 441 23.98 23.30 12.51
CA GLY A 441 22.91 23.49 11.52
C GLY A 441 23.34 23.25 10.06
N GLY A 442 24.60 22.89 9.81
CA GLY A 442 25.10 22.46 8.51
C GLY A 442 24.65 21.05 8.15
N LEU A 443 24.92 20.62 6.92
CA LEU A 443 24.34 19.41 6.34
C LEU A 443 25.36 18.28 6.18
N VAL A 444 24.93 17.04 6.39
CA VAL A 444 25.66 15.83 5.97
C VAL A 444 24.76 15.02 5.06
N PHE A 445 25.22 14.76 3.83
CA PHE A 445 24.50 13.99 2.84
C PHE A 445 25.33 12.81 2.34
N SER A 446 24.71 11.64 2.17
CA SER A 446 25.34 10.50 1.53
C SER A 446 24.37 9.73 0.66
N GLU A 447 24.81 9.42 -0.56
CA GLU A 447 24.26 8.33 -1.38
C GLU A 447 25.23 7.14 -1.33
N PHE A 448 24.73 5.94 -1.06
CA PHE A 448 25.57 4.76 -0.79
C PHE A 448 24.89 3.43 -1.12
N GLY A 449 25.72 2.41 -1.38
CA GLY A 449 25.34 1.02 -1.56
C GLY A 449 25.94 0.41 -2.83
N PRO A 450 25.94 -0.94 -3.01
CA PRO A 450 25.20 -1.91 -2.20
C PRO A 450 25.72 -2.20 -0.78
N LEU A 451 24.80 -2.38 0.18
CA LEU A 451 25.06 -2.82 1.55
C LEU A 451 25.28 -4.33 1.64
N TRP A 452 26.09 -4.76 2.62
CA TRP A 452 26.44 -6.17 2.79
C TRP A 452 25.25 -7.09 3.03
N THR A 453 24.25 -6.67 3.82
CA THR A 453 23.07 -7.51 4.08
C THR A 453 22.08 -7.51 2.92
N GLY A 454 22.26 -6.63 1.93
CA GLY A 454 21.37 -6.49 0.78
C GLY A 454 21.52 -7.57 -0.29
N ALA A 455 20.55 -7.60 -1.20
CA ALA A 455 20.49 -8.56 -2.30
C ALA A 455 21.72 -8.54 -3.21
N THR A 456 22.37 -7.38 -3.35
CA THR A 456 23.56 -7.15 -4.19
C THR A 456 24.81 -6.89 -3.37
N GLY A 457 24.80 -7.23 -2.08
CA GLY A 457 25.89 -6.93 -1.14
C GLY A 457 27.24 -7.59 -1.44
N HIS A 458 27.31 -8.50 -2.41
CA HIS A 458 28.57 -9.01 -2.96
C HIS A 458 29.39 -7.93 -3.66
N HIS A 459 28.76 -6.80 -4.06
CA HIS A 459 29.40 -5.54 -4.46
C HIS A 459 30.53 -5.72 -5.49
N LEU A 460 30.41 -6.67 -6.42
CA LEU A 460 31.51 -6.99 -7.33
C LEU A 460 31.69 -5.90 -8.39
N TYR A 461 32.90 -5.32 -8.43
CA TYR A 461 33.34 -4.37 -9.45
C TYR A 461 34.80 -4.66 -9.81
N LEU A 462 35.03 -5.70 -10.62
CA LEU A 462 36.37 -6.13 -11.01
C LEU A 462 36.75 -5.66 -12.42
N ASP A 463 37.86 -4.93 -12.52
CA ASP A 463 38.43 -4.50 -13.79
C ASP A 463 38.81 -5.70 -14.67
N GLY A 464 38.28 -5.74 -15.90
CA GLY A 464 38.55 -6.82 -16.86
C GLY A 464 37.42 -7.21 -17.81
N GLY A 465 36.25 -6.56 -17.75
CA GLY A 465 35.27 -6.59 -18.84
C GLY A 465 34.34 -7.81 -18.91
N ASN A 466 34.13 -8.55 -17.81
CA ASN A 466 33.02 -9.52 -17.75
C ASN A 466 31.79 -8.86 -17.09
N PRO A 467 30.70 -8.60 -17.85
CA PRO A 467 29.46 -7.99 -17.33
C PRO A 467 28.83 -8.74 -16.14
N ALA A 468 29.17 -10.02 -15.94
CA ALA A 468 28.68 -10.79 -14.80
C ALA A 468 29.31 -10.37 -13.47
N LEU A 469 30.46 -9.69 -13.47
CA LEU A 469 31.18 -9.22 -12.28
C LEU A 469 31.03 -7.71 -12.07
N ASP A 470 30.01 -7.12 -12.70
CA ASP A 470 29.60 -5.74 -12.50
C ASP A 470 28.25 -5.74 -11.75
N PHE A 471 28.28 -5.36 -10.47
CA PHE A 471 27.11 -5.37 -9.62
C PHE A 471 26.00 -4.45 -10.14
N THR A 472 26.33 -3.40 -10.93
CA THR A 472 25.34 -2.47 -11.49
C THR A 472 24.41 -3.17 -12.49
N LEU A 473 24.89 -4.27 -13.09
CA LEU A 473 24.12 -5.09 -14.02
C LEU A 473 23.29 -6.16 -13.30
N ARG A 474 23.49 -6.35 -11.98
CA ARG A 474 22.72 -7.23 -11.07
C ARG A 474 22.56 -8.66 -11.59
N GLN A 475 23.60 -9.19 -12.24
CA GLN A 475 23.52 -10.48 -12.95
C GLN A 475 23.95 -11.68 -12.11
N LEU A 476 24.17 -11.51 -10.81
CA LEU A 476 24.53 -12.59 -9.88
C LEU A 476 23.39 -12.87 -8.88
N PRO A 477 23.26 -14.11 -8.38
CA PRO A 477 22.17 -14.45 -7.49
C PRO A 477 22.11 -13.62 -6.21
N SER A 478 20.89 -13.34 -5.77
CA SER A 478 20.57 -12.52 -4.61
C SER A 478 21.10 -13.13 -3.32
N HIS A 479 21.80 -12.33 -2.51
CA HIS A 479 22.37 -12.73 -1.21
C HIS A 479 23.31 -13.96 -1.24
N MET A 480 23.86 -14.33 -2.41
CA MET A 480 24.74 -15.51 -2.52
C MET A 480 25.93 -15.47 -1.56
N HIS A 481 26.47 -14.28 -1.28
CA HIS A 481 27.60 -14.05 -0.37
C HIS A 481 27.26 -14.28 1.11
N LEU A 482 25.98 -14.22 1.48
CA LEU A 482 25.51 -14.53 2.84
C LEU A 482 25.12 -16.00 3.00
N LEU A 483 24.77 -16.67 1.90
CA LEU A 483 24.16 -17.99 1.92
C LEU A 483 25.13 -19.14 1.58
N TYR A 484 26.17 -18.87 0.80
CA TYR A 484 27.11 -19.90 0.33
C TYR A 484 28.55 -19.61 0.73
N ASP A 485 29.35 -20.67 0.76
CA ASP A 485 30.79 -20.57 1.03
C ASP A 485 31.60 -20.15 -0.21
N ARG A 486 32.86 -19.83 0.04
CA ARG A 486 33.85 -19.37 -0.93
C ARG A 486 34.04 -20.34 -2.09
N GLU A 487 34.11 -21.63 -1.80
CA GLU A 487 34.35 -22.67 -2.81
C GLU A 487 33.13 -22.79 -3.75
N THR A 488 31.92 -22.78 -3.18
CA THR A 488 30.68 -22.85 -3.95
C THR A 488 30.51 -21.63 -4.85
N ILE A 489 30.81 -20.43 -4.35
CA ILE A 489 30.77 -19.21 -5.16
C ILE A 489 31.83 -19.25 -6.27
N ALA A 490 33.07 -19.66 -5.97
CA ALA A 490 34.13 -19.77 -6.97
C ALA A 490 33.78 -20.75 -8.11
N ARG A 491 33.19 -21.90 -7.76
CA ARG A 491 32.68 -22.87 -8.74
C ARG A 491 31.54 -22.30 -9.56
N TYR A 492 30.55 -21.65 -8.94
CA TYR A 492 29.44 -21.02 -9.67
C TYR A 492 29.91 -19.99 -10.70
N LEU A 493 30.84 -19.12 -10.30
CA LEU A 493 31.43 -18.14 -11.21
C LEU A 493 32.20 -18.83 -12.35
N SER A 494 32.95 -19.89 -12.06
CA SER A 494 33.77 -20.58 -13.07
C SER A 494 32.94 -21.41 -14.05
N ASP A 495 32.08 -22.27 -13.51
CA ASP A 495 31.39 -23.33 -14.26
C ASP A 495 30.10 -22.82 -14.93
N HIS A 496 29.45 -21.81 -14.35
CA HIS A 496 28.14 -21.32 -14.83
C HIS A 496 28.16 -19.92 -15.43
N ARG A 497 29.12 -19.07 -15.04
CA ARG A 497 29.29 -17.72 -15.62
C ARG A 497 30.42 -17.64 -16.64
N GLY A 498 31.13 -18.75 -16.87
CA GLY A 498 32.26 -18.83 -17.80
C GLY A 498 33.41 -17.92 -17.41
N ILE A 499 33.55 -17.60 -16.13
CA ILE A 499 34.62 -16.76 -15.60
C ILE A 499 35.84 -17.65 -15.40
N HIS A 500 37.02 -17.22 -15.86
CA HIS A 500 38.24 -17.99 -15.63
C HIS A 500 38.47 -18.20 -14.12
N SER A 501 38.96 -19.37 -13.71
CA SER A 501 39.13 -19.73 -12.29
C SER A 501 39.91 -18.68 -11.48
N ASP A 502 40.92 -18.07 -12.10
CA ASP A 502 41.70 -16.99 -11.46
C ASP A 502 40.86 -15.73 -11.19
N HIS A 503 39.93 -15.40 -12.09
CA HIS A 503 38.99 -14.28 -11.91
C HIS A 503 37.88 -14.62 -10.91
N ALA A 504 37.42 -15.88 -10.87
CA ALA A 504 36.49 -16.35 -9.84
C ALA A 504 37.14 -16.31 -8.45
N GLY A 505 38.42 -16.69 -8.35
CA GLY A 505 39.22 -16.56 -7.12
C GLY A 505 39.33 -15.11 -6.67
N ARG A 506 39.65 -14.19 -7.58
CA ARG A 506 39.68 -12.74 -7.30
C ARG A 506 38.32 -12.17 -6.90
N ALA A 507 37.22 -12.67 -7.46
CA ALA A 507 35.87 -12.26 -7.08
C ALA A 507 35.52 -12.70 -5.66
N VAL A 508 35.88 -13.93 -5.29
CA VAL A 508 35.70 -14.42 -3.92
C VAL A 508 36.58 -13.64 -2.92
N GLU A 509 37.84 -13.39 -3.28
CA GLU A 509 38.73 -12.52 -2.49
C GLU A 509 38.13 -11.12 -2.33
N PHE A 510 37.57 -10.54 -3.39
CA PHE A 510 36.88 -9.26 -3.32
C PHE A 510 35.69 -9.30 -2.35
N ILE A 511 34.79 -10.28 -2.50
CA ILE A 511 33.58 -10.39 -1.67
C ILE A 511 33.91 -10.51 -0.19
N PHE A 512 34.94 -11.28 0.18
CA PHE A 512 35.15 -11.66 1.57
C PHE A 512 36.40 -11.10 2.25
N ASP A 513 37.44 -10.72 1.49
CA ASP A 513 38.75 -10.34 2.04
C ASP A 513 39.19 -8.92 1.68
N SER A 514 38.68 -8.34 0.58
CA SER A 514 39.06 -7.00 0.14
C SER A 514 38.61 -5.92 1.11
N ASP A 515 39.49 -4.97 1.43
CA ASP A 515 39.17 -3.79 2.24
C ASP A 515 38.33 -2.75 1.47
N ASN A 516 38.04 -2.98 0.18
CA ASN A 516 37.21 -2.09 -0.61
C ASN A 516 35.75 -2.04 -0.13
N ILE A 517 35.23 -3.02 0.61
CA ILE A 517 33.87 -2.96 1.17
C ILE A 517 33.91 -3.26 2.66
N ASN A 518 33.12 -2.53 3.45
CA ASN A 518 33.16 -2.63 4.91
C ASN A 518 32.39 -3.82 5.49
N ARG A 519 31.55 -4.46 4.69
CA ARG A 519 30.72 -5.62 5.07
C ARG A 519 29.80 -5.34 6.27
N ALA A 520 29.48 -4.07 6.52
CA ALA A 520 28.64 -3.67 7.64
C ALA A 520 27.15 -3.96 7.33
N PRO A 521 26.37 -4.46 8.31
CA PRO A 521 24.94 -4.66 8.15
C PRO A 521 24.21 -3.31 8.08
N ALA A 522 23.00 -3.29 7.53
CA ALA A 522 22.20 -2.06 7.45
C ALA A 522 22.03 -1.35 8.80
N SER A 523 21.86 -2.09 9.90
CA SER A 523 21.78 -1.55 11.27
C SER A 523 22.97 -0.69 11.65
N ALA A 524 24.20 -1.03 11.22
CA ALA A 524 25.39 -0.25 11.53
C ALA A 524 25.37 1.15 10.91
N TYR A 525 24.71 1.33 9.77
CA TYR A 525 24.54 2.63 9.13
C TYR A 525 23.55 3.49 9.92
N PHE A 526 22.44 2.90 10.37
CA PHE A 526 21.47 3.58 11.24
C PHE A 526 22.09 3.98 12.59
N ASP A 527 22.94 3.13 13.17
CA ASP A 527 23.67 3.43 14.40
C ASP A 527 24.74 4.51 14.20
N ALA A 528 25.45 4.52 13.07
CA ALA A 528 26.50 5.50 12.78
C ALA A 528 25.97 6.94 12.68
N VAL A 529 24.73 7.10 12.19
CA VAL A 529 24.08 8.42 12.03
C VAL A 529 23.24 8.82 13.23
N ARG A 530 23.23 8.03 14.31
CA ARG A 530 22.35 8.17 15.47
C ARG A 530 22.55 9.48 16.27
N ASP A 531 23.66 10.18 16.01
CA ASP A 531 23.98 11.49 16.59
C ASP A 531 23.81 12.65 15.58
N LEU A 532 23.40 12.35 14.35
CA LEU A 532 23.01 13.32 13.34
C LEU A 532 21.49 13.46 13.32
N ARG A 533 20.97 14.67 13.10
CA ARG A 533 19.52 14.90 13.06
C ARG A 533 19.00 14.64 11.64
N PRO A 534 18.14 13.63 11.41
CA PRO A 534 17.65 13.35 10.06
C PRO A 534 16.79 14.50 9.52
N ILE A 535 16.97 14.81 8.24
CA ILE A 535 16.12 15.73 7.47
C ILE A 535 15.26 14.95 6.48
N ALA A 536 15.89 14.05 5.71
CA ALA A 536 15.22 13.20 4.73
C ALA A 536 16.06 11.93 4.50
N THR A 537 15.43 10.76 4.44
CA THR A 537 16.12 9.50 4.18
C THR A 537 15.31 8.65 3.21
N GLU A 538 15.97 8.16 2.16
CA GLU A 538 15.38 7.23 1.19
C GLU A 538 16.19 5.93 1.17
N ASN A 539 15.52 4.79 1.34
CA ASN A 539 16.14 3.47 1.26
C ASN A 539 15.93 2.86 -0.12
N TYR A 540 17.00 2.34 -0.71
CA TYR A 540 16.98 1.54 -1.93
C TYR A 540 16.68 0.08 -1.56
N VAL A 541 15.60 -0.46 -2.11
CA VAL A 541 15.02 -1.74 -1.64
C VAL A 541 14.96 -2.78 -2.74
N SER A 542 15.43 -3.98 -2.43
CA SER A 542 15.22 -5.17 -3.25
C SER A 542 14.34 -6.17 -2.50
N PRO A 543 13.15 -6.51 -3.06
CA PRO A 543 12.29 -7.50 -2.45
C PRO A 543 13.00 -8.84 -2.24
N VAL A 544 12.85 -9.41 -1.05
CA VAL A 544 13.43 -10.72 -0.70
C VAL A 544 12.34 -11.78 -0.80
N ARG A 545 12.62 -12.86 -1.52
CA ARG A 545 11.69 -14.00 -1.63
C ARG A 545 11.52 -14.63 -0.23
N PRO A 546 10.30 -14.97 0.23
CA PRO A 546 10.07 -15.40 1.62
C PRO A 546 10.88 -16.63 2.09
N ASP A 547 11.11 -17.59 1.21
CA ASP A 547 11.96 -18.77 1.46
C ASP A 547 13.44 -18.38 1.65
N ILE A 548 13.96 -17.46 0.84
CA ILE A 548 15.31 -16.93 0.98
C ILE A 548 15.45 -16.13 2.29
N LEU A 549 14.44 -15.31 2.61
CA LEU A 549 14.40 -14.55 3.86
C LEU A 549 14.44 -15.46 5.09
N ARG A 550 13.80 -16.63 5.04
CA ARG A 550 13.87 -17.64 6.10
C ARG A 550 15.30 -18.14 6.32
N HIS A 551 16.01 -18.51 5.26
CA HIS A 551 17.41 -18.95 5.37
C HIS A 551 18.34 -17.83 5.86
N LEU A 552 18.12 -16.60 5.40
CA LEU A 552 18.87 -15.42 5.84
C LEU A 552 18.69 -15.16 7.33
N ARG A 553 17.44 -15.14 7.83
CA ARG A 553 17.12 -14.97 9.25
C ARG A 553 17.65 -16.11 10.11
N ALA A 554 17.60 -17.34 9.60
CA ALA A 554 18.14 -18.49 10.31
C ALA A 554 19.67 -18.46 10.45
N ARG A 555 20.37 -18.06 9.38
CA ARG A 555 21.84 -18.01 9.34
C ARG A 555 22.42 -16.76 9.99
N TRP A 556 21.68 -15.65 9.91
CA TRP A 556 22.09 -14.34 10.40
C TRP A 556 21.01 -13.71 11.30
N PRO A 557 20.64 -14.35 12.42
CA PRO A 557 19.56 -13.90 13.30
C PRO A 557 19.83 -12.53 13.94
N GLN A 558 21.09 -12.08 13.95
CA GLN A 558 21.49 -10.76 14.43
C GLN A 558 21.17 -9.62 13.45
N TYR A 559 20.78 -9.92 12.20
CA TYR A 559 20.40 -8.93 11.19
C TYR A 559 18.89 -8.97 10.96
N ASP A 560 18.28 -7.80 10.89
CA ASP A 560 16.81 -7.62 10.81
C ASP A 560 16.34 -7.02 9.48
N ARG A 561 17.30 -6.63 8.61
CA ARG A 561 17.07 -5.98 7.32
C ARG A 561 17.94 -6.63 6.24
N PHE A 562 17.30 -7.32 5.30
CA PHE A 562 17.95 -7.96 4.13
C PHE A 562 17.46 -7.34 2.81
N GLU A 563 16.34 -6.63 2.87
CA GLU A 563 15.73 -5.96 1.73
C GLU A 563 16.41 -4.63 1.38
N ILE A 564 17.25 -4.07 2.25
CA ILE A 564 17.92 -2.78 2.04
C ILE A 564 19.25 -3.00 1.33
N ASP A 565 19.35 -2.52 0.08
CA ASP A 565 20.60 -2.52 -0.68
C ASP A 565 21.37 -1.20 -0.52
N GLY A 566 20.77 -0.10 -0.07
CA GLY A 566 21.47 1.18 0.03
C GLY A 566 20.52 2.33 0.34
N GLY A 567 20.95 3.56 0.09
CA GLY A 567 20.08 4.71 0.26
C GLY A 567 20.71 6.05 -0.08
N ALA A 568 19.89 7.09 0.01
CA ALA A 568 20.29 8.49 -0.06
C ALA A 568 19.74 9.21 1.18
N TRP A 569 20.64 9.62 2.08
CA TRP A 569 20.30 10.13 3.40
C TRP A 569 20.86 11.53 3.63
N LEU A 570 20.04 12.42 4.17
CA LEU A 570 20.35 13.81 4.48
C LEU A 570 20.10 14.11 5.96
N PHE A 571 21.10 14.69 6.61
CA PHE A 571 21.09 15.06 8.02
C PHE A 571 21.51 16.51 8.25
N ALA A 572 21.05 17.08 9.36
CA ALA A 572 21.58 18.30 9.97
C ALA A 572 22.53 17.94 11.12
N VAL A 573 23.58 18.73 11.28
CA VAL A 573 24.49 18.64 12.43
C VAL A 573 23.97 19.51 13.57
N ASP A 574 23.86 18.93 14.77
CA ASP A 574 23.51 19.65 16.00
C ASP A 574 24.64 19.51 17.02
N LYS A 575 25.24 20.64 17.40
CA LYS A 575 26.35 20.73 18.36
C LYS A 575 25.93 21.35 19.70
N THR A 576 24.67 21.75 19.84
CA THR A 576 24.17 22.27 21.11
C THR A 576 24.02 21.10 22.06
N GLY A 577 24.76 21.10 23.18
CA GLY A 577 25.05 19.94 24.04
C GLY A 577 23.88 19.31 24.81
N GLU A 578 22.68 19.25 24.25
CA GLU A 578 21.61 18.36 24.70
C GLU A 578 21.81 16.96 24.10
N SER A 579 22.98 16.35 24.35
CA SER A 579 23.12 14.91 24.16
C SER A 579 22.22 14.25 25.21
N MET A 580 21.08 13.69 24.80
CA MET A 580 20.27 12.83 25.66
C MET A 580 21.18 11.80 26.34
N GLY A 581 21.13 11.74 27.67
CA GLY A 581 21.87 10.74 28.44
C GLY A 581 21.50 9.33 27.98
N ARG A 582 22.35 8.72 27.16
CA ARG A 582 22.32 7.29 26.84
C ARG A 582 23.07 6.55 27.94
N THR A 583 22.33 5.86 28.81
CA THR A 583 22.92 4.85 29.69
C THR A 583 23.12 3.55 28.92
N ASP A 584 24.30 2.96 29.09
CA ASP A 584 24.74 1.68 28.54
C ASP A 584 23.69 0.56 28.69
N ALA A 585 23.02 0.22 27.59
CA ALA A 585 22.32 -1.06 27.40
C ALA A 585 22.88 -1.82 26.19
N ALA A 586 24.10 -1.50 25.76
CA ALA A 586 24.82 -2.19 24.69
C ALA A 586 25.66 -3.36 25.26
N ALA A 587 24.99 -4.34 25.87
CA ALA A 587 25.59 -5.63 26.23
C ALA A 587 24.54 -6.70 26.52
N SER A 588 23.51 -6.83 25.70
CA SER A 588 22.76 -8.08 25.57
C SER A 588 22.00 -8.06 24.23
N GLY A 589 22.58 -8.72 23.24
CA GLY A 589 21.82 -9.16 22.07
C GLY A 589 20.77 -10.16 22.51
N THR A 590 19.52 -9.74 22.50
CA THR A 590 18.34 -10.60 22.33
C THR A 590 17.29 -9.76 21.64
N SER A 591 16.75 -10.30 20.54
CA SER A 591 15.50 -9.87 19.93
C SER A 591 14.48 -9.50 21.00
N ILE A 592 13.87 -8.33 20.87
CA ILE A 592 12.61 -8.09 21.58
C ILE A 592 11.57 -8.91 20.83
N ASP A 593 11.38 -10.14 21.32
CA ASP A 593 10.27 -11.02 20.98
C ASP A 593 8.96 -10.23 20.99
N ALA A 594 8.10 -10.48 19.98
CA ALA A 594 6.72 -10.01 19.96
C ALA A 594 5.92 -10.41 21.22
N ALA A 595 6.42 -11.37 22.01
CA ALA A 595 5.90 -11.73 23.32
C ALA A 595 6.06 -10.64 24.40
N ARG A 596 7.06 -9.74 24.31
CA ARG A 596 7.27 -8.67 25.31
C ARG A 596 6.36 -7.44 25.11
N ALA A 597 5.76 -7.28 23.93
CA ALA A 597 4.66 -6.33 23.75
C ALA A 597 3.39 -6.78 24.51
N GLY A 598 3.21 -8.10 24.68
CA GLY A 598 2.16 -8.68 25.52
C GLY A 598 2.42 -8.53 27.03
N GLU A 599 3.68 -8.53 27.47
CA GLU A 599 4.01 -8.38 28.90
C GLU A 599 4.09 -6.92 29.37
N ALA A 600 4.35 -5.94 28.50
CA ALA A 600 4.30 -4.53 28.85
C ALA A 600 2.88 -4.02 29.20
N ILE A 601 1.84 -4.81 28.88
CA ILE A 601 0.43 -4.59 29.26
C ILE A 601 0.18 -5.03 30.73
N ALA A 602 1.05 -5.84 31.33
CA ALA A 602 0.76 -6.54 32.60
C ALA A 602 1.27 -5.83 33.87
N THR A 603 2.02 -4.72 33.79
CA THR A 603 2.65 -4.13 34.99
C THR A 603 2.53 -2.61 35.10
N LEU A 604 1.35 -2.10 35.45
CA LEU A 604 1.20 -0.82 36.17
C LEU A 604 0.06 -0.92 37.20
N PRO A 605 0.31 -0.61 38.49
CA PRO A 605 -0.70 -0.76 39.55
C PRO A 605 -1.47 0.54 39.78
N VAL A 606 -2.81 0.50 39.78
CA VAL A 606 -3.61 1.51 40.51
C VAL A 606 -4.86 0.86 41.11
N THR A 607 -4.92 0.93 42.44
CA THR A 607 -6.04 0.60 43.32
C THR A 607 -7.17 1.63 43.24
N ARG A 608 -8.44 1.19 43.18
CA ARG A 608 -9.47 1.63 44.14
C ARG A 608 -10.77 0.82 44.07
N GLU A 609 -11.34 0.66 45.26
CA GLU A 609 -12.45 -0.20 45.67
C GLU A 609 -13.80 0.18 45.03
N THR A 610 -14.60 -0.81 44.62
CA THR A 610 -15.87 -1.20 45.29
C THR A 610 -16.63 -2.26 44.48
N GLY A 611 -17.02 -3.36 45.16
CA GLY A 611 -18.28 -4.08 44.94
C GLY A 611 -18.43 -5.02 43.74
N ASP A 612 -18.00 -6.27 43.91
CA ASP A 612 -18.59 -7.51 43.36
C ASP A 612 -19.04 -7.56 41.87
N ARG A 613 -18.12 -7.95 40.98
CA ARG A 613 -18.20 -9.17 40.13
C ARG A 613 -17.00 -9.24 39.18
N LYS A 614 -16.24 -10.33 39.24
CA LYS A 614 -15.03 -10.59 38.43
C LYS A 614 -15.37 -10.90 36.97
N MET A 615 -14.81 -10.12 36.04
CA MET A 615 -14.30 -10.57 34.73
C MET A 615 -12.95 -9.87 34.48
N ASN A 616 -11.96 -10.61 34.01
CA ASN A 616 -10.62 -10.10 33.68
C ASN A 616 -10.44 -9.94 32.15
N GLU A 617 -9.59 -8.97 31.78
CA GLU A 617 -8.79 -8.81 30.54
C GLU A 617 -9.41 -8.09 29.32
N ASN A 618 -8.98 -6.83 29.12
CA ASN A 618 -9.30 -5.98 27.97
C ASN A 618 -8.74 -6.59 26.67
N THR A 619 -9.60 -7.24 25.90
CA THR A 619 -9.29 -7.71 24.55
C THR A 619 -9.97 -6.76 23.56
N TYR A 620 -9.22 -6.09 22.69
CA TYR A 620 -9.78 -5.23 21.63
C TYR A 620 -9.99 -6.04 20.34
N ASP A 621 -11.16 -5.91 19.72
CA ASP A 621 -11.44 -6.51 18.42
C ASP A 621 -10.73 -5.69 17.34
N LEU A 622 -9.68 -6.24 16.72
CA LEU A 622 -8.89 -5.57 15.67
C LEU A 622 -9.49 -5.70 14.26
N LYS A 623 -10.66 -6.37 14.10
CA LYS A 623 -11.38 -6.43 12.81
C LYS A 623 -11.60 -5.09 12.11
N PRO A 624 -11.86 -3.96 12.80
CA PRO A 624 -12.03 -2.68 12.11
C PRO A 624 -10.69 -2.02 11.74
N VAL A 625 -9.53 -2.65 11.96
CA VAL A 625 -8.22 -2.08 11.64
C VAL A 625 -7.71 -2.62 10.30
N ARG A 626 -7.43 -1.72 9.35
CA ARG A 626 -6.79 -2.04 8.06
C ARG A 626 -5.26 -2.09 8.18
N THR A 627 -4.70 -1.03 8.77
CA THR A 627 -3.25 -0.81 8.87
C THR A 627 -2.95 -0.10 10.17
N LEU A 628 -1.94 -0.56 10.93
CA LEU A 628 -1.37 0.22 12.03
C LEU A 628 -0.25 1.12 11.49
N HIS A 629 -0.40 2.42 11.69
CA HIS A 629 0.62 3.43 11.42
C HIS A 629 1.34 3.82 12.70
N THR A 630 2.64 4.12 12.57
CA THR A 630 3.48 4.63 13.66
C THR A 630 4.11 5.93 13.23
N LEU A 631 4.22 6.88 14.16
CA LEU A 631 4.83 8.18 13.96
C LEU A 631 5.72 8.51 15.15
N GLU A 632 7.00 8.82 14.91
CA GLU A 632 7.88 9.32 15.97
C GLU A 632 7.34 10.65 16.51
N ALA A 633 7.08 10.68 17.82
CA ALA A 633 6.38 11.76 18.50
C ALA A 633 7.31 12.68 19.32
N ASP A 634 8.63 12.45 19.25
CA ASP A 634 9.66 13.11 20.04
C ASP A 634 9.57 14.64 19.98
N ARG A 635 9.27 15.19 18.79
CA ARG A 635 9.19 16.65 18.59
C ARG A 635 8.07 17.34 19.37
N TRP A 636 7.03 16.61 19.75
CA TRP A 636 5.91 17.12 20.57
C TRP A 636 6.07 16.74 22.03
N LEU A 637 6.46 15.49 22.31
CA LEU A 637 6.57 14.98 23.67
C LEU A 637 7.82 15.47 24.40
N GLY A 638 8.86 15.90 23.67
CA GLY A 638 10.15 16.30 24.25
C GLY A 638 10.97 15.14 24.81
N ARG A 639 10.57 13.91 24.49
CA ARG A 639 11.21 12.66 24.88
C ARG A 639 10.93 11.59 23.82
N PRO A 640 11.75 10.54 23.73
CA PRO A 640 11.47 9.39 22.86
C PRO A 640 10.06 8.84 23.06
N GLY A 641 9.29 8.72 21.98
CA GLY A 641 7.95 8.17 21.99
C GLY A 641 7.35 8.04 20.59
N CYS A 642 6.34 7.20 20.44
CA CYS A 642 5.61 7.04 19.19
C CYS A 642 4.13 7.37 19.39
N ALA A 643 3.52 8.00 18.39
CA ALA A 643 2.07 8.04 18.24
C ALA A 643 1.63 6.90 17.32
N PHE A 644 0.46 6.35 17.62
CA PHE A 644 -0.11 5.22 16.90
C PHE A 644 -1.45 5.61 16.30
N TRP A 645 -1.72 5.15 15.09
CA TRP A 645 -3.05 5.29 14.49
C TRP A 645 -3.35 4.11 13.59
N CYS A 646 -4.43 3.42 13.88
CA CYS A 646 -5.03 2.38 13.09
C CYS A 646 -5.97 3.01 12.07
N GLU A 647 -5.65 2.78 10.80
CA GLU A 647 -6.53 3.12 9.68
C GLU A 647 -7.79 2.25 9.73
N TRP A 648 -8.95 2.87 9.63
CA TRP A 648 -10.23 2.15 9.68
C TRP A 648 -10.43 1.30 8.43
N ASP A 649 -10.73 0.01 8.60
CA ASP A 649 -11.07 -0.89 7.50
C ASP A 649 -12.52 -0.67 7.04
N HIS A 650 -12.75 0.48 6.42
CA HIS A 650 -14.05 0.87 5.90
C HIS A 650 -13.97 1.30 4.44
N GLN A 651 -14.98 0.93 3.64
CA GLN A 651 -15.00 1.21 2.20
C GLN A 651 -15.09 2.71 1.86
N GLY A 652 -15.61 3.53 2.78
CA GLY A 652 -15.62 4.98 2.66
C GLY A 652 -14.31 5.63 3.09
N GLU A 653 -13.43 4.89 3.79
CA GLU A 653 -12.17 5.42 4.29
C GLU A 653 -11.06 5.33 3.22
N THR A 654 -10.50 6.49 2.88
CA THR A 654 -9.40 6.59 1.92
C THR A 654 -8.07 6.31 2.60
N PRO A 655 -7.20 5.42 2.04
CA PRO A 655 -5.90 5.16 2.63
C PRO A 655 -5.02 6.40 2.69
N ARG A 656 -4.54 6.71 3.89
CA ARG A 656 -3.72 7.90 4.20
C ARG A 656 -2.56 7.51 5.10
N SER A 657 -1.44 8.20 4.95
CA SER A 657 -0.30 8.06 5.87
C SER A 657 -0.58 8.87 7.13
N PHE A 658 -0.38 8.28 8.31
CA PHE A 658 -0.54 9.02 9.56
C PHE A 658 0.44 10.20 9.67
N ALA A 659 1.67 10.06 9.18
CA ALA A 659 2.63 11.16 9.11
C ALA A 659 2.10 12.32 8.25
N TRP A 660 1.51 12.01 7.09
CA TRP A 660 0.90 13.02 6.22
C TRP A 660 -0.27 13.73 6.89
N ILE A 661 -1.12 13.02 7.64
CA ILE A 661 -2.24 13.62 8.38
C ILE A 661 -1.71 14.65 9.39
N VAL A 662 -0.70 14.28 10.18
CA VAL A 662 -0.12 15.19 11.17
C VAL A 662 0.55 16.40 10.52
N GLU A 663 1.29 16.19 9.43
CA GLU A 663 1.90 17.27 8.65
C GLU A 663 0.86 18.21 8.05
N ASP A 664 -0.26 17.68 7.55
CA ASP A 664 -1.32 18.48 6.98
C ASP A 664 -1.98 19.37 8.04
N LEU A 665 -2.28 18.83 9.21
CA LEU A 665 -2.84 19.62 10.33
C LEU A 665 -1.84 20.68 10.84
N GLU A 666 -0.53 20.41 10.81
CA GLU A 666 0.49 21.43 11.08
C GLU A 666 0.53 22.52 9.99
N ARG A 667 0.38 22.16 8.70
CA ARG A 667 0.25 23.15 7.60
C ARG A 667 -0.98 24.03 7.77
N GLN A 668 -2.06 23.46 8.30
CA GLN A 668 -3.29 24.18 8.66
C GLN A 668 -3.18 24.94 9.99
N ASN A 669 -1.97 25.10 10.53
CA ASN A 669 -1.68 25.87 11.74
C ASN A 669 -2.33 25.34 13.04
N TRP A 670 -2.79 24.08 13.12
CA TRP A 670 -3.46 23.57 14.33
C TRP A 670 -2.60 23.69 15.58
N ARG A 671 -1.32 23.32 15.48
CA ARG A 671 -0.33 23.46 16.55
C ARG A 671 -0.18 24.90 17.06
N ARG A 672 -0.42 25.90 16.22
CA ARG A 672 -0.35 27.33 16.59
C ARG A 672 -1.54 27.76 17.46
N PHE A 673 -2.70 27.15 17.25
CA PHE A 673 -3.97 27.56 17.86
C PHE A 673 -4.43 26.64 19.00
N ILE A 674 -3.80 25.48 19.17
CA ILE A 674 -3.99 24.61 20.33
C ILE A 674 -2.98 25.00 21.41
N ALA A 675 -3.49 25.37 22.60
CA ALA A 675 -2.63 25.76 23.72
C ALA A 675 -2.04 24.50 24.41
N PRO A 676 -0.74 24.49 24.78
CA PRO A 676 -0.14 23.37 25.50
C PRO A 676 -0.82 23.11 26.86
N GLY A 677 -1.10 21.84 27.15
CA GLY A 677 -1.75 21.38 28.38
C GLY A 677 -3.23 21.74 28.49
N SER A 678 -3.86 22.22 27.40
CA SER A 678 -5.25 22.67 27.41
C SER A 678 -6.25 21.52 27.15
N THR A 679 -7.54 21.86 27.27
CA THR A 679 -8.63 21.01 26.80
C THR A 679 -8.93 21.35 25.33
N VAL A 680 -9.12 20.34 24.50
CA VAL A 680 -9.55 20.46 23.11
C VAL A 680 -10.73 19.53 22.83
N VAL A 681 -11.61 19.95 21.93
CA VAL A 681 -12.83 19.21 21.59
C VAL A 681 -12.85 18.89 20.10
N ASP A 682 -13.03 17.62 19.78
CA ASP A 682 -13.10 17.09 18.42
C ASP A 682 -14.51 16.57 18.15
N VAL A 683 -15.34 17.38 17.47
CA VAL A 683 -16.72 17.01 17.11
C VAL A 683 -16.75 16.46 15.69
N GLY A 684 -17.20 15.22 15.54
CA GLY A 684 -17.00 14.45 14.31
C GLY A 684 -15.57 13.90 14.25
N GLY A 685 -15.13 13.27 15.35
CA GLY A 685 -13.74 12.80 15.49
C GLY A 685 -13.41 11.57 14.63
N HIS A 686 -14.41 10.97 13.98
CA HIS A 686 -14.27 9.86 13.05
C HIS A 686 -13.40 8.73 13.62
N SER A 687 -12.30 8.35 12.97
CA SER A 687 -11.43 7.24 13.40
C SER A 687 -10.43 7.64 14.49
N GLY A 688 -10.30 8.93 14.79
CA GLY A 688 -9.31 9.49 15.70
C GLY A 688 -8.10 10.06 14.97
N ASP A 689 -8.21 10.19 13.65
CA ASP A 689 -7.23 10.79 12.75
C ASP A 689 -6.98 12.26 13.07
N THR A 690 -7.95 12.99 13.61
CA THR A 690 -7.77 14.36 14.16
C THR A 690 -7.53 14.35 15.67
N ALA A 691 -8.14 13.43 16.41
CA ALA A 691 -8.02 13.37 17.87
C ALA A 691 -6.60 13.05 18.37
N VAL A 692 -5.91 12.07 17.77
CA VAL A 692 -4.54 11.72 18.20
C VAL A 692 -3.57 12.89 17.94
N PRO A 693 -3.58 13.57 16.77
CA PRO A 693 -2.78 14.78 16.54
C PRO A 693 -3.15 15.95 17.45
N MET A 694 -4.44 16.16 17.75
CA MET A 694 -4.85 17.15 18.77
C MET A 694 -4.19 16.87 20.12
N GLY A 695 -4.08 15.59 20.51
CA GLY A 695 -3.35 15.19 21.71
C GLY A 695 -1.86 15.54 21.67
N LEU A 696 -1.20 15.34 20.52
CA LEU A 696 0.20 15.74 20.31
C LEU A 696 0.37 17.25 20.44
N PHE A 697 -0.52 18.03 19.83
CA PHE A 697 -0.44 19.49 19.85
C PHE A 697 -0.83 20.11 21.20
N ALA A 698 -1.72 19.45 21.94
CA ALA A 698 -2.10 19.84 23.30
C ALA A 698 -1.09 19.34 24.36
N TYR A 699 -0.05 18.61 23.99
CA TYR A 699 0.98 18.19 24.94
C TYR A 699 1.81 19.38 25.41
N ASP A 700 1.83 19.62 26.72
CA ASP A 700 2.74 20.59 27.35
C ASP A 700 4.10 19.94 27.55
N ARG A 701 4.96 20.12 26.54
CA ARG A 701 6.34 19.62 26.55
C ARG A 701 7.18 20.21 27.69
N GLU A 702 6.97 21.47 28.04
CA GLU A 702 7.78 22.15 29.05
C GLU A 702 7.40 21.71 30.46
N GLY A 703 6.10 21.54 30.71
CA GLY A 703 5.58 21.06 31.99
C GLY A 703 5.49 19.54 32.10
N ASP A 704 5.75 18.81 31.01
CA ASP A 704 5.50 17.37 30.85
C ASP A 704 4.06 16.96 31.20
N ARG A 705 3.08 17.72 30.71
CA ARG A 705 1.65 17.52 31.03
C ARG A 705 0.84 17.21 29.79
N ARG A 706 0.04 16.15 29.88
CA ARG A 706 -0.96 15.80 28.86
C ARG A 706 -2.09 16.83 28.83
N GLY A 707 -2.48 17.25 27.64
CA GLY A 707 -3.75 17.92 27.42
C GLY A 707 -4.93 16.94 27.55
N LYS A 708 -6.15 17.49 27.57
CA LYS A 708 -7.39 16.70 27.58
C LYS A 708 -8.06 16.79 26.21
N VAL A 709 -8.33 15.65 25.58
CA VAL A 709 -8.97 15.59 24.26
C VAL A 709 -10.33 14.94 24.42
N ILE A 710 -11.39 15.72 24.23
CA ILE A 710 -12.78 15.23 24.27
C ILE A 710 -13.21 14.99 22.83
N VAL A 711 -13.55 13.74 22.51
CA VAL A 711 -13.88 13.31 21.16
C VAL A 711 -15.33 12.89 21.10
N VAL A 712 -16.08 13.46 20.17
CA VAL A 712 -17.51 13.22 19.99
C VAL A 712 -17.74 12.50 18.68
N GLU A 713 -18.29 11.30 18.76
CA GLU A 713 -18.58 10.46 17.60
C GLU A 713 -19.83 9.61 17.90
N PRO A 714 -20.99 9.92 17.30
CA PRO A 714 -22.23 9.18 17.55
C PRO A 714 -22.31 7.84 16.82
N ASN A 715 -21.48 7.58 15.81
CA ASN A 715 -21.56 6.37 14.99
C ASN A 715 -20.94 5.15 15.69
N PRO A 716 -21.74 4.12 16.03
CA PRO A 716 -21.25 2.95 16.77
C PRO A 716 -20.23 2.10 16.01
N GLU A 717 -20.20 2.15 14.68
CA GLU A 717 -19.22 1.39 13.89
C GLU A 717 -17.85 2.05 13.91
N VAL A 718 -17.82 3.38 13.79
CA VAL A 718 -16.62 4.21 13.87
C VAL A 718 -16.01 4.16 15.28
N LEU A 719 -16.86 4.17 16.31
CA LEU A 719 -16.43 4.11 17.72
C LEU A 719 -15.52 2.91 18.03
N LYS A 720 -15.64 1.80 17.29
CA LYS A 720 -14.81 0.60 17.48
C LYS A 720 -13.33 0.88 17.19
N VAL A 721 -13.02 1.50 16.04
CA VAL A 721 -11.63 1.83 15.68
C VAL A 721 -11.11 3.04 16.47
N MET A 722 -11.96 4.05 16.70
CA MET A 722 -11.63 5.21 17.53
C MET A 722 -11.18 4.79 18.93
N THR A 723 -11.90 3.84 19.54
CA THR A 723 -11.56 3.31 20.88
C THR A 723 -10.16 2.69 20.90
N ILE A 724 -9.78 1.94 19.87
CA ILE A 724 -8.44 1.36 19.73
C ILE A 724 -7.41 2.48 19.62
N ASN A 725 -7.64 3.45 18.72
CA ASN A 725 -6.73 4.55 18.47
C ASN A 725 -6.45 5.38 19.71
N LEU A 726 -7.46 5.73 20.49
CA LEU A 726 -7.23 6.52 21.71
C LEU A 726 -6.61 5.68 22.83
N ALA A 727 -6.96 4.39 22.93
CA ALA A 727 -6.40 3.48 23.94
C ALA A 727 -4.91 3.17 23.72
N MET A 728 -4.40 3.28 22.50
CA MET A 728 -2.97 3.11 22.18
C MET A 728 -2.11 4.33 22.51
N ASN A 729 -2.73 5.49 22.78
CA ASN A 729 -2.03 6.76 22.97
C ASN A 729 -2.19 7.40 24.36
N PRO A 730 -2.29 6.66 25.49
CA PRO A 730 -2.54 7.25 26.81
C PRO A 730 -1.34 8.08 27.32
N HIS A 731 -0.16 7.91 26.73
CA HIS A 731 1.02 8.72 26.99
C HIS A 731 0.99 10.09 26.30
N ILE A 732 0.11 10.30 25.32
CA ILE A 732 -0.02 11.54 24.54
C ILE A 732 -1.10 12.46 25.13
N ALA A 733 -2.29 11.97 25.44
CA ALA A 733 -3.34 12.82 26.01
C ALA A 733 -4.25 12.06 26.97
N ASP A 734 -5.02 12.81 27.78
CA ASP A 734 -6.18 12.29 28.48
C ASP A 734 -7.39 12.30 27.51
N PHE A 735 -7.64 11.15 26.88
CA PHE A 735 -8.70 11.00 25.89
C PHE A 735 -10.04 10.66 26.53
N LYS A 736 -11.10 11.35 26.13
CA LYS A 736 -12.48 11.08 26.54
C LYS A 736 -13.39 10.93 25.33
N ILE A 737 -13.87 9.71 25.09
CA ILE A 737 -14.83 9.40 24.03
C ILE A 737 -16.25 9.65 24.54
N MET A 738 -17.04 10.38 23.75
CA MET A 738 -18.44 10.70 24.03
C MET A 738 -19.32 10.23 22.86
N PRO A 739 -20.05 9.10 23.01
CA PRO A 739 -20.89 8.52 21.96
C PRO A 739 -22.24 9.26 21.87
N CYS A 740 -22.19 10.54 21.53
CA CYS A 740 -23.36 11.43 21.38
C CYS A 740 -23.16 12.34 20.17
N ALA A 741 -24.19 13.11 19.81
CA ALA A 741 -24.11 14.19 18.83
C ALA A 741 -24.07 15.54 19.55
N ILE A 742 -23.41 16.54 18.95
CA ILE A 742 -23.52 17.92 19.44
C ILE A 742 -24.68 18.61 18.72
N THR A 743 -25.57 19.21 19.52
CA THR A 743 -26.84 19.78 19.05
C THR A 743 -27.08 21.17 19.59
N GLU A 744 -28.04 21.88 19.00
CA GLU A 744 -28.42 23.25 19.42
C GLU A 744 -28.93 23.31 20.88
N ARG A 745 -29.46 22.19 21.37
CA ARG A 745 -30.03 22.00 22.72
C ARG A 745 -29.94 20.53 23.11
N ASP A 746 -29.97 20.26 24.41
CA ASP A 746 -29.97 18.90 24.92
C ASP A 746 -31.29 18.19 24.53
N VAL A 747 -31.17 17.02 23.92
CA VAL A 747 -32.28 16.17 23.48
C VAL A 747 -31.97 14.71 23.76
N ASP A 748 -32.97 13.95 24.21
CA ASP A 748 -32.79 12.53 24.54
C ASP A 748 -32.42 11.70 23.31
N GLU A 749 -32.93 12.10 22.14
CA GLU A 749 -32.75 11.39 20.88
C GLU A 749 -32.80 12.37 19.71
N ILE A 750 -31.85 12.26 18.79
CA ILE A 750 -31.82 12.97 17.51
C ILE A 750 -31.44 11.99 16.39
N GLU A 751 -32.08 12.12 15.22
CA GLU A 751 -31.78 11.29 14.06
C GLU A 751 -30.62 11.86 13.22
N LEU A 752 -29.68 10.96 12.88
CA LEU A 752 -28.54 11.20 12.01
C LEU A 752 -28.63 10.31 10.78
N SER A 753 -27.92 10.69 9.72
CA SER A 753 -27.80 9.89 8.51
C SER A 753 -26.38 9.86 7.96
N ASP A 754 -26.02 8.73 7.36
CA ASP A 754 -24.69 8.46 6.80
C ASP A 754 -24.42 9.11 5.43
N HIS A 755 -25.30 9.98 4.95
CA HIS A 755 -25.16 10.66 3.66
C HIS A 755 -24.79 9.72 2.47
N GLY A 756 -25.17 8.43 2.55
CA GLY A 756 -24.99 7.46 1.48
C GLY A 756 -23.58 6.92 1.32
N ASN A 757 -22.71 7.12 2.31
CA ASN A 757 -21.32 6.64 2.33
C ASN A 757 -21.11 5.37 3.19
N ALA A 758 -22.20 4.66 3.50
CA ALA A 758 -22.24 3.39 4.23
C ALA A 758 -21.78 3.50 5.68
N HIS A 759 -22.30 4.48 6.42
CA HIS A 759 -21.91 4.77 7.80
C HIS A 759 -20.43 5.19 7.96
N CYS A 760 -19.81 5.78 6.93
CA CYS A 760 -18.47 6.35 7.07
C CYS A 760 -18.54 7.69 7.81
N ASN A 761 -19.21 8.66 7.19
CA ASN A 761 -19.48 9.98 7.75
C ASN A 761 -20.98 10.23 7.79
N GLY A 762 -21.44 11.11 8.66
CA GLY A 762 -22.85 11.42 8.74
C GLY A 762 -23.14 12.61 9.63
N GLY A 763 -24.27 13.26 9.35
CA GLY A 763 -24.71 14.45 10.06
C GLY A 763 -26.10 14.29 10.66
N VAL A 764 -26.46 15.24 11.51
CA VAL A 764 -27.83 15.42 11.99
C VAL A 764 -28.72 15.84 10.82
N ILE A 765 -29.90 15.21 10.71
CA ILE A 765 -30.88 15.51 9.66
C ILE A 765 -32.19 16.08 10.20
N GLU A 766 -32.34 16.13 11.53
CA GLU A 766 -33.50 16.69 12.21
C GLU A 766 -33.24 18.12 12.68
N ASN A 767 -34.25 18.98 12.56
CA ASN A 767 -34.18 20.39 12.99
C ASN A 767 -32.95 21.12 12.42
N THR A 768 -32.64 20.89 11.15
CA THR A 768 -31.55 21.55 10.44
C THR A 768 -32.03 22.86 9.83
N HIS A 769 -31.16 23.86 9.77
CA HIS A 769 -31.44 25.13 9.08
C HIS A 769 -30.84 25.14 7.67
N TYR A 770 -31.00 24.05 6.92
CA TYR A 770 -30.50 23.92 5.55
C TYR A 770 -31.46 24.55 4.53
N SER A 771 -30.91 25.09 3.44
CA SER A 771 -31.71 25.47 2.27
C SER A 771 -32.49 24.27 1.70
N ASP A 772 -33.53 24.53 0.91
CA ASP A 772 -34.28 23.48 0.20
C ASP A 772 -33.37 22.64 -0.70
N GLU A 773 -32.35 23.25 -1.31
CA GLU A 773 -31.38 22.56 -2.16
C GLU A 773 -30.51 21.59 -1.35
N CYS A 774 -29.92 22.07 -0.25
CA CYS A 774 -29.08 21.25 0.62
C CYS A 774 -29.90 20.13 1.28
N THR A 775 -31.10 20.45 1.77
CA THR A 775 -32.07 19.47 2.29
C THR A 775 -32.39 18.41 1.23
N GLY A 776 -32.61 18.81 -0.02
CA GLY A 776 -32.84 17.88 -1.12
C GLY A 776 -31.65 16.94 -1.40
N LYS A 777 -30.42 17.46 -1.36
CA LYS A 777 -29.19 16.65 -1.53
C LYS A 777 -29.03 15.65 -0.39
N ILE A 778 -29.15 16.09 0.86
CA ILE A 778 -29.05 15.24 2.05
C ILE A 778 -30.13 14.17 2.00
N ALA A 779 -31.40 14.54 1.79
CA ALA A 779 -32.50 13.57 1.73
C ALA A 779 -32.35 12.53 0.60
N ALA A 780 -31.77 12.92 -0.55
CA ALA A 780 -31.48 12.00 -1.64
C ALA A 780 -30.33 11.03 -1.33
N ALA A 781 -29.40 11.45 -0.48
CA ALA A 781 -28.24 10.66 -0.07
C ALA A 781 -28.48 9.89 1.24
N SER A 782 -29.46 10.24 2.06
CA SER A 782 -29.76 9.60 3.34
C SER A 782 -30.24 8.16 3.16
N VAL A 783 -29.30 7.21 3.11
CA VAL A 783 -29.58 5.79 2.93
C VAL A 783 -29.79 5.12 4.28
N ASN A 784 -28.87 5.31 5.22
CA ASN A 784 -28.97 4.71 6.54
C ASN A 784 -29.17 5.79 7.60
N ARG A 785 -30.02 5.49 8.58
CA ARG A 785 -30.36 6.38 9.68
C ARG A 785 -30.15 5.69 11.01
N TYR A 786 -29.68 6.45 11.99
CA TYR A 786 -29.50 5.99 13.34
C TYR A 786 -29.75 7.15 14.30
N LYS A 787 -29.90 6.82 15.58
CA LYS A 787 -30.28 7.77 16.61
C LYS A 787 -29.20 7.83 17.67
N ALA A 788 -28.91 9.04 18.13
CA ALA A 788 -28.00 9.29 19.23
C ALA A 788 -28.59 10.32 20.18
N ARG A 789 -28.06 10.39 21.41
CA ARG A 789 -28.37 11.48 22.32
C ARG A 789 -27.73 12.78 21.82
N GLY A 790 -28.47 13.88 21.84
CA GLY A 790 -27.96 15.21 21.48
C GLY A 790 -27.64 16.03 22.71
N VAL A 791 -26.47 16.68 22.76
CA VAL A 791 -26.08 17.58 23.85
C VAL A 791 -25.42 18.85 23.33
N THR A 792 -25.55 19.94 24.07
CA THR A 792 -24.80 21.17 23.82
C THR A 792 -23.33 21.03 24.23
N LEU A 793 -22.43 21.86 23.67
CA LEU A 793 -21.02 21.91 24.07
C LEU A 793 -20.83 22.13 25.59
N PRO A 794 -21.55 23.04 26.27
CA PRO A 794 -21.44 23.19 27.72
C PRO A 794 -21.87 21.95 28.51
N THR A 795 -22.91 21.23 28.08
CA THR A 795 -23.34 19.99 28.73
C THR A 795 -22.28 18.89 28.56
N LEU A 796 -21.77 18.71 27.33
CA LEU A 796 -20.66 17.80 27.03
C LEU A 796 -19.45 18.03 27.95
N LEU A 797 -18.99 19.28 28.04
CA LEU A 797 -17.82 19.66 28.85
C LEU A 797 -18.02 19.32 30.33
N ARG A 798 -19.21 19.58 30.90
CA ARG A 798 -19.53 19.22 32.29
C ARG A 798 -19.55 17.71 32.50
N GLU A 799 -20.14 16.95 31.59
CA GLU A 799 -20.16 15.48 31.66
C GLU A 799 -18.76 14.88 31.55
N CYS A 800 -17.86 15.53 30.82
CA CYS A 800 -16.46 15.17 30.74
C CYS A 800 -15.63 15.62 31.95
N GLY A 801 -16.24 16.31 32.93
CA GLY A 801 -15.55 16.79 34.13
C GLY A 801 -14.66 18.01 33.88
N VAL A 802 -15.00 18.85 32.90
CA VAL A 802 -14.34 20.15 32.70
C VAL A 802 -15.04 21.17 33.60
N GLU A 803 -14.38 21.53 34.70
CA GLU A 803 -14.92 22.49 35.68
C GLU A 803 -14.69 23.95 35.27
N ASP A 804 -13.54 24.22 34.62
CA ASP A 804 -13.17 25.53 34.11
C ASP A 804 -13.11 25.52 32.58
N PHE A 805 -14.12 26.12 31.97
CA PHE A 805 -14.27 26.23 30.53
C PHE A 805 -13.22 27.13 29.86
N SER A 806 -12.54 28.00 30.62
CA SER A 806 -11.44 28.82 30.07
C SER A 806 -10.21 27.98 29.67
N THR A 807 -10.15 26.72 30.10
CA THR A 807 -9.12 25.76 29.69
C THR A 807 -9.34 25.20 28.29
N VAL A 808 -10.51 25.43 27.67
CA VAL A 808 -10.81 24.97 26.31
C VAL A 808 -10.16 25.91 25.31
N SER A 809 -9.12 25.46 24.62
CA SER A 809 -8.37 26.33 23.70
C SER A 809 -8.79 26.19 22.24
N PHE A 810 -9.31 25.01 21.86
CA PHE A 810 -9.59 24.67 20.47
C PHE A 810 -10.80 23.73 20.37
N ILE A 811 -11.69 24.00 19.42
CA ILE A 811 -12.86 23.16 19.11
C ILE A 811 -12.92 22.96 17.60
N LYS A 812 -12.91 21.70 17.15
CA LYS A 812 -13.20 21.32 15.77
C LYS A 812 -14.66 20.87 15.66
N THR A 813 -15.34 21.31 14.61
CA THR A 813 -16.64 20.78 14.20
C THR A 813 -16.59 20.37 12.73
N ASP A 814 -17.10 19.18 12.46
CA ASP A 814 -17.23 18.58 11.13
C ASP A 814 -18.39 17.60 11.23
N CYS A 815 -19.57 18.15 11.00
CA CYS A 815 -20.84 17.47 11.22
C CYS A 815 -21.69 17.51 9.96
N GLU A 816 -21.02 17.51 8.81
CA GLU A 816 -21.62 17.47 7.48
C GLU A 816 -22.65 18.60 7.32
N GLY A 817 -22.26 19.80 7.76
CA GLY A 817 -23.03 21.03 7.66
C GLY A 817 -23.85 21.42 8.90
N TYR A 818 -24.04 20.53 9.88
CA TYR A 818 -24.77 20.89 11.11
C TYR A 818 -23.97 21.85 12.02
N ASP A 819 -22.73 22.14 11.64
CA ASP A 819 -21.79 23.03 12.28
C ASP A 819 -22.38 24.40 12.64
N LYS A 820 -23.08 25.04 11.69
CA LYS A 820 -23.69 26.36 11.92
C LYS A 820 -24.73 26.35 13.05
N ASP A 821 -25.43 25.23 13.23
CA ASP A 821 -26.42 25.03 14.28
C ASP A 821 -25.73 24.79 15.64
N ILE A 822 -24.62 24.05 15.64
CA ILE A 822 -23.75 23.88 16.82
C ILE A 822 -23.21 25.24 17.30
N LEU A 823 -22.72 26.07 16.37
CA LEU A 823 -22.21 27.41 16.67
C LEU A 823 -23.29 28.29 17.32
N ARG A 824 -24.50 28.32 16.74
CA ARG A 824 -25.63 29.11 17.27
C ARG A 824 -26.12 28.60 18.62
N GLY A 825 -26.31 27.29 18.77
CA GLY A 825 -26.76 26.69 20.02
C GLY A 825 -25.79 26.87 21.18
N SER A 826 -24.49 27.01 20.89
CA SER A 826 -23.45 27.25 21.88
C SER A 826 -22.92 28.69 21.90
N ALA A 827 -23.63 29.64 21.27
CA ALA A 827 -23.14 31.01 21.05
C ALA A 827 -22.78 31.76 22.35
N GLU A 828 -23.56 31.60 23.41
CA GLU A 828 -23.26 32.25 24.71
C GLU A 828 -21.95 31.73 25.31
N PHE A 829 -21.72 30.42 25.24
CA PHE A 829 -20.48 29.78 25.69
C PHE A 829 -19.29 30.23 24.84
N ILE A 830 -19.41 30.16 23.51
CA ILE A 830 -18.34 30.53 22.58
C ILE A 830 -17.95 32.01 22.76
N ARG A 831 -18.93 32.90 22.95
CA ARG A 831 -18.67 34.33 23.23
C ARG A 831 -18.02 34.57 24.57
N ALA A 832 -18.37 33.78 25.59
CA ALA A 832 -17.85 33.96 26.94
C ALA A 832 -16.40 33.48 27.10
N TYR A 833 -16.04 32.35 26.50
CA TYR A 833 -14.73 31.70 26.72
C TYR A 833 -13.77 31.82 25.55
N GLN A 834 -14.26 32.24 24.39
CA GLN A 834 -13.47 32.57 23.21
C GLN A 834 -12.46 31.49 22.74
N PRO A 835 -12.82 30.20 22.64
CA PRO A 835 -11.93 29.17 22.08
C PRO A 835 -11.63 29.44 20.60
N ASN A 836 -10.48 29.00 20.10
CA ASN A 836 -10.27 28.97 18.64
C ASN A 836 -11.15 27.88 18.04
N LEU A 837 -11.75 28.14 16.87
CA LEU A 837 -12.65 27.19 16.22
C LEU A 837 -12.11 26.78 14.86
N PHE A 838 -12.29 25.51 14.51
CA PHE A 838 -12.02 24.98 13.19
C PHE A 838 -13.30 24.30 12.70
N VAL A 839 -13.89 24.83 11.63
CA VAL A 839 -15.27 24.52 11.26
C VAL A 839 -15.30 24.06 9.81
N GLU A 840 -15.96 22.93 9.56
CA GLU A 840 -16.17 22.43 8.20
C GLU A 840 -16.99 23.44 7.37
N TRP A 841 -16.50 23.76 6.18
CA TRP A 841 -17.28 24.45 5.16
C TRP A 841 -17.92 23.41 4.22
N PHE A 842 -19.00 22.80 4.71
CA PHE A 842 -19.61 21.62 4.13
C PHE A 842 -19.85 21.70 2.61
N ALA A 843 -19.32 20.72 1.88
CA ALA A 843 -19.25 20.72 0.43
C ALA A 843 -20.62 20.79 -0.29
N TRP A 844 -21.72 20.42 0.36
CA TRP A 844 -23.04 20.39 -0.27
C TRP A 844 -23.87 21.65 -0.07
N PHE A 845 -23.40 22.59 0.75
CA PHE A 845 -24.02 23.89 0.93
C PHE A 845 -24.27 24.59 -0.41
N SER A 846 -25.48 25.14 -0.55
CA SER A 846 -25.79 26.11 -1.59
C SER A 846 -25.12 27.46 -1.28
N PRO A 847 -25.08 28.42 -2.21
CA PRO A 847 -24.61 29.77 -1.91
C PRO A 847 -25.37 30.46 -0.76
N GLU A 848 -26.63 30.09 -0.53
CA GLU A 848 -27.42 30.57 0.61
C GLU A 848 -26.91 29.96 1.93
N ASP A 849 -26.63 28.65 1.94
CA ASP A 849 -26.07 27.97 3.11
C ASP A 849 -24.65 28.46 3.43
N ASP A 850 -23.85 28.77 2.41
CA ASP A 850 -22.52 29.38 2.57
C ASP A 850 -22.62 30.72 3.29
N ALA A 851 -23.52 31.59 2.82
CA ALA A 851 -23.76 32.88 3.45
C ALA A 851 -24.25 32.71 4.90
N ASP A 852 -25.11 31.72 5.16
CA ASP A 852 -25.63 31.42 6.49
C ASP A 852 -24.56 30.89 7.45
N LEU A 853 -23.62 30.06 7.00
CA LEU A 853 -22.45 29.64 7.79
C LEU A 853 -21.61 30.86 8.22
N PHE A 854 -21.27 31.73 7.29
CA PHE A 854 -20.50 32.95 7.59
C PHE A 854 -21.27 33.90 8.50
N GLN A 855 -22.59 33.96 8.36
CA GLN A 855 -23.46 34.71 9.27
C GLN A 855 -23.44 34.09 10.68
N ALA A 856 -23.54 32.77 10.82
CA ALA A 856 -23.44 32.09 12.11
C ALA A 856 -22.10 32.37 12.80
N VAL A 857 -20.99 32.38 12.06
CA VAL A 857 -19.66 32.78 12.55
C VAL A 857 -19.65 34.25 13.01
N ASP A 858 -20.30 35.16 12.27
CA ASP A 858 -20.39 36.58 12.64
C ASP A 858 -21.21 36.80 13.92
N GLU A 859 -22.32 36.08 14.07
CA GLU A 859 -23.27 36.11 15.20
C GLU A 859 -22.64 35.68 16.52
N ILE A 860 -21.73 34.70 16.49
CA ILE A 860 -20.92 34.30 17.65
C ILE A 860 -19.75 35.25 17.93
N GLY A 861 -19.56 36.29 17.10
CA GLY A 861 -18.54 37.31 17.29
C GLY A 861 -17.16 36.94 16.74
N TYR A 862 -17.09 36.13 15.68
CA TYR A 862 -15.86 35.61 15.10
C TYR A 862 -15.66 36.07 13.66
N VAL A 863 -14.48 35.80 13.11
CA VAL A 863 -14.10 36.01 11.70
C VAL A 863 -13.50 34.72 11.18
N ALA A 864 -13.90 34.30 9.98
CA ALA A 864 -13.39 33.13 9.29
C ALA A 864 -12.12 33.44 8.49
N TYR A 865 -11.15 32.54 8.53
CA TYR A 865 -9.87 32.59 7.84
C TYR A 865 -9.59 31.26 7.15
N ASP A 866 -8.81 31.31 6.08
CA ASP A 866 -8.17 30.13 5.52
C ASP A 866 -7.13 29.60 6.54
N PRO A 867 -7.22 28.33 6.96
CA PRO A 867 -6.38 27.80 8.03
C PRO A 867 -4.91 27.65 7.62
N THR A 868 -4.60 27.56 6.33
CA THR A 868 -3.23 27.42 5.83
C THR A 868 -2.58 28.77 5.62
N THR A 869 -3.28 29.69 4.94
CA THR A 869 -2.71 30.99 4.55
C THR A 869 -2.96 32.09 5.58
N LEU A 870 -3.89 31.88 6.51
CA LEU A 870 -4.37 32.85 7.51
C LEU A 870 -4.97 34.12 6.88
N ALA A 871 -5.27 34.09 5.58
CA ALA A 871 -6.01 35.14 4.91
C ALA A 871 -7.50 35.06 5.29
N PRO A 872 -8.24 36.18 5.36
CA PRO A 872 -9.68 36.15 5.58
C PRO A 872 -10.38 35.27 4.55
N ALA A 873 -11.23 34.35 4.99
CA ALA A 873 -11.99 33.48 4.11
C ALA A 873 -12.99 34.30 3.30
N ARG A 874 -13.19 33.93 2.03
CA ARG A 874 -14.06 34.68 1.11
C ARG A 874 -15.11 33.76 0.50
N LEU A 875 -16.37 34.18 0.51
CA LEU A 875 -17.50 33.42 -0.05
C LEU A 875 -17.31 33.05 -1.54
N ASP A 876 -16.56 33.84 -2.30
CA ASP A 876 -16.23 33.57 -3.72
C ASP A 876 -15.07 32.58 -3.92
N HIS A 877 -14.43 32.15 -2.84
CA HIS A 877 -13.30 31.23 -2.85
C HIS A 877 -13.46 30.18 -1.74
N ARG A 878 -14.30 29.19 -2.04
CA ARG A 878 -14.57 28.08 -1.11
C ARG A 878 -13.33 27.24 -0.89
N ILE A 879 -13.11 26.91 0.38
CA ILE A 879 -12.16 25.92 0.88
C ILE A 879 -12.93 24.86 1.68
N SER A 880 -12.27 23.76 2.08
CA SER A 880 -12.95 22.69 2.82
C SER A 880 -13.29 23.07 4.25
N ASP A 881 -12.44 23.87 4.89
CA ASP A 881 -12.54 24.17 6.31
C ASP A 881 -12.09 25.60 6.60
N ILE A 882 -12.66 26.22 7.63
CA ILE A 882 -12.34 27.58 8.03
C ILE A 882 -11.84 27.62 9.48
N LEU A 883 -10.74 28.33 9.70
CA LEU A 883 -10.31 28.73 11.03
C LEU A 883 -11.11 29.96 11.44
N CYS A 884 -11.89 29.87 12.52
CA CYS A 884 -12.63 31.01 13.05
C CYS A 884 -11.96 31.53 14.32
N LEU A 885 -11.63 32.83 14.32
CA LEU A 885 -11.02 33.52 15.46
C LEU A 885 -11.92 34.65 15.99
N PRO A 886 -11.89 34.96 17.29
CA PRO A 886 -12.68 36.07 17.85
C PRO A 886 -12.39 37.40 17.16
N LYS A 887 -13.43 38.20 16.92
CA LYS A 887 -13.28 39.57 16.37
C LYS A 887 -12.31 40.38 17.24
N GLY A 888 -11.27 40.93 16.61
CA GLY A 888 -10.19 41.65 17.28
C GLY A 888 -8.93 40.83 17.57
N ARG A 889 -8.96 39.51 17.38
CA ARG A 889 -7.80 38.61 17.47
C ARG A 889 -7.35 38.17 16.08
N ALA A 890 -6.83 39.11 15.28
CA ALA A 890 -6.31 38.78 13.96
C ALA A 890 -5.12 37.78 14.09
N PRO A 891 -5.02 36.80 13.18
CA PRO A 891 -3.84 35.95 13.13
C PRO A 891 -2.63 36.82 12.81
N SER A 892 -1.64 36.85 13.71
CA SER A 892 -0.33 37.42 13.37
C SER A 892 0.30 36.55 12.28
N PRO A 893 1.10 37.10 11.36
CA PRO A 893 2.02 36.30 10.56
C PRO A 893 2.83 35.36 11.47
#